data_AF-A0A1I5L0N2-F1
#
_entry.id   AF-A0A1I5L0N2-F1
#
_cell.length_a   1.000
_cell.length_b   1.000
_cell.length_c   1.000
_cell.angle_alpha   90.00
_cell.angle_beta   90.00
_cell.angle_gamma   90.00
#
_symmetry.space_group_name_H-M   'P 1'
#
loop_
_entity.id
_entity.type
_entity.pdbx_description
1 polymer ?
#
loop_
_entity_poly.entity_id
_entity_poly.type
_entity_poly.pdbx_seq_one_letter_code
_entity_poly.pdbx_strand_id
1 'polypeptide(L)'
;MAKLTTEEFIKKAHEVHGDRYDYSKVEYVNSSTKVCIICKKHGEFLQQAGNHLSGVGCPSCGIETTRTKRTHPVDEFLKLAREIHGNKYDYSKVNYVNKRTKVCIICPTHGEFMQSPQKHLAGQGCEKCFRASLATRYKLGKEKFIERANVVHNGFYDYSAVEYVNSMTYVNIICPIHGSFKQIPSSHLKGHGCPKCSDIENGIKRRKWTKETCYEEARKYKTKVEFQRNCAGAFKYAYDKGLFKEFDWFEEIKKPNGYWTRKRCEEEARKYNTKGEFLKGCSAAHHAAVVNGWLDDYDWLIDQRIDIIKDRIDCVYVYIFEETKAAYVGRTLMRRQKKRDREHVFGQDSDNVAKYAKKHNVPVPPMKIIESNLTLEEGLDREDYWRKWYEQQGYTMLNRLATGIGKGSLGYISHGKWNRKTCFEEAKKYKSASEFGNANGSAYDAARRNGWIKDYTWFDVLWEKKWDKKTCYEEAKKYKTRGEFQNNCRGGYRKAWKMGWLDEYTWLKSRQSKPVGYWNNYEHCYEEAKKYKNRKQFQVGCVSGYNNALKNGWLDDYIWFSEKQKYNYWNRETCYEEAKKYKNRSEFKRHCVRAHSLALKNGWIDDYTWFKPLTNFWTYESCKAEACKYKKRSYFKEGSCGAYSKAREKGWLDDFFPKNK
;
A
#
# COMPACT_ATOMS: atom_id res chain seq x y z
N MET A 1 -30.00 -67.31 -43.95
CA MET A 1 -28.77 -66.63 -44.42
C MET A 1 -27.91 -67.68 -45.10
N ALA A 2 -27.47 -67.45 -46.34
CA ALA A 2 -26.61 -68.38 -47.06
C ALA A 2 -25.31 -68.58 -46.26
N LYS A 3 -24.88 -69.83 -46.08
CA LYS A 3 -23.59 -70.16 -45.46
C LYS A 3 -22.50 -69.69 -46.41
N LEU A 4 -21.63 -68.81 -45.93
CA LEU A 4 -20.47 -68.33 -46.69
C LEU A 4 -19.60 -69.53 -47.09
N THR A 5 -19.19 -69.63 -48.35
CA THR A 5 -18.28 -70.70 -48.79
C THR A 5 -16.82 -70.36 -48.47
N THR A 6 -15.92 -71.35 -48.53
CA THR A 6 -14.47 -71.12 -48.35
C THR A 6 -13.91 -70.13 -49.38
N GLU A 7 -14.35 -70.21 -50.63
CA GLU A 7 -13.94 -69.29 -51.69
C GLU A 7 -14.40 -67.85 -51.43
N GLU A 8 -15.64 -67.68 -50.97
CA GLU A 8 -16.19 -66.37 -50.59
C GLU A 8 -15.48 -65.77 -49.37
N PHE A 9 -15.07 -66.61 -48.40
CA PHE A 9 -14.24 -66.19 -47.27
C PHE A 9 -12.88 -65.67 -47.74
N ILE A 10 -12.19 -66.43 -48.62
CA ILE A 10 -10.87 -66.06 -49.13
C ILE A 10 -10.95 -64.74 -49.90
N LYS A 11 -11.98 -64.55 -50.75
CA LYS A 11 -12.18 -63.29 -51.46
C LYS A 11 -12.33 -62.09 -50.52
N LYS A 12 -13.19 -62.20 -49.49
CA LYS A 12 -13.38 -61.14 -48.49
C LYS A 12 -12.13 -60.90 -47.65
N ALA A 13 -11.37 -61.94 -47.34
CA ALA A 13 -10.12 -61.83 -46.60
C ALA A 13 -9.05 -61.08 -47.42
N HIS A 14 -8.98 -61.30 -48.74
CA HIS A 14 -8.14 -60.51 -49.64
C HIS A 14 -8.59 -59.04 -49.75
N GLU A 15 -9.90 -58.75 -49.73
CA GLU A 15 -10.38 -57.36 -49.72
C GLU A 15 -9.91 -56.59 -48.47
N VAL A 16 -9.89 -57.25 -47.30
CA VAL A 16 -9.52 -56.63 -46.01
C VAL A 16 -7.99 -56.55 -45.83
N HIS A 17 -7.28 -57.60 -46.26
CA HIS A 17 -5.85 -57.74 -45.96
C HIS A 17 -4.92 -57.62 -47.16
N GLY A 18 -5.44 -57.53 -48.38
CA GLY A 18 -4.66 -57.57 -49.61
C GLY A 18 -3.84 -58.86 -49.74
N ASP A 19 -2.64 -58.76 -50.28
CA ASP A 19 -1.74 -59.89 -50.50
C ASP A 19 -0.88 -60.26 -49.28
N ARG A 20 -1.28 -59.89 -48.07
CA ARG A 20 -0.47 -60.10 -46.85
C ARG A 20 -0.46 -61.54 -46.34
N TYR A 21 -1.44 -62.35 -46.74
CA TYR A 21 -1.64 -63.71 -46.27
C TYR A 21 -1.85 -64.68 -47.44
N ASP A 22 -1.50 -65.93 -47.21
CA ASP A 22 -1.82 -67.08 -48.06
C ASP A 22 -2.88 -67.93 -47.32
N TYR A 23 -3.91 -68.33 -48.06
CA TYR A 23 -5.07 -69.08 -47.57
C TYR A 23 -5.16 -70.50 -48.14
N SER A 24 -4.07 -71.02 -48.71
CA SER A 24 -3.96 -72.37 -49.28
C SER A 24 -4.37 -73.51 -48.34
N LYS A 25 -4.37 -73.27 -47.02
CA LYS A 25 -4.77 -74.23 -45.97
C LYS A 25 -6.06 -73.86 -45.24
N VAL A 26 -6.88 -72.98 -45.79
CA VAL A 26 -8.13 -72.55 -45.17
C VAL A 26 -9.29 -73.47 -45.56
N GLU A 27 -9.96 -74.02 -44.56
CA GLU A 27 -11.27 -74.66 -44.69
C GLU A 27 -12.28 -73.90 -43.83
N TYR A 28 -13.20 -73.17 -44.47
CA TYR A 28 -14.16 -72.34 -43.76
C TYR A 28 -15.40 -73.14 -43.34
N VAL A 29 -15.71 -73.10 -42.04
CA VAL A 29 -16.91 -73.75 -41.47
C VAL A 29 -17.93 -72.72 -40.99
N ASN A 30 -17.49 -71.74 -40.20
CA ASN A 30 -18.31 -70.60 -39.73
C ASN A 30 -17.38 -69.48 -39.21
N SER A 31 -17.95 -68.32 -38.85
CA SER A 31 -17.20 -67.14 -38.39
C SER A 31 -16.49 -67.33 -37.04
N SER A 32 -16.95 -68.25 -36.20
CA SER A 32 -16.41 -68.50 -34.87
C SER A 32 -15.30 -69.57 -34.84
N THR A 33 -15.24 -70.41 -35.87
CA THR A 33 -14.21 -71.44 -36.03
C THR A 33 -12.88 -70.80 -36.43
N LYS A 34 -11.79 -71.33 -35.88
CA LYS A 34 -10.43 -70.93 -36.24
C LYS A 34 -10.03 -71.56 -37.56
N VAL A 35 -9.49 -70.74 -38.46
CA VAL A 35 -8.90 -71.16 -39.73
C VAL A 35 -7.39 -70.99 -39.68
N CYS A 36 -6.68 -71.83 -40.45
CA CYS A 36 -5.22 -71.76 -40.58
C CYS A 36 -4.84 -70.79 -41.69
N ILE A 37 -4.24 -69.67 -41.31
CA ILE A 37 -3.85 -68.59 -42.23
C ILE A 37 -2.33 -68.50 -42.23
N ILE A 38 -1.72 -68.32 -43.40
CA ILE A 38 -0.27 -68.25 -43.54
C ILE A 38 0.14 -66.80 -43.73
N CYS A 39 0.86 -66.23 -42.75
CA CYS A 39 1.48 -64.93 -42.90
C CYS A 39 2.77 -65.06 -43.70
N LYS A 40 2.92 -64.26 -44.78
CA LYS A 40 4.14 -64.26 -45.61
C LYS A 40 5.43 -63.94 -44.83
N LYS A 41 5.34 -63.33 -43.64
CA LYS A 41 6.49 -63.00 -42.79
C LYS A 41 6.70 -63.96 -41.62
N HIS A 42 5.63 -64.46 -41.01
CA HIS A 42 5.69 -65.18 -39.73
C HIS A 42 5.19 -66.63 -39.80
N GLY A 43 4.80 -67.10 -40.98
CA GLY A 43 4.32 -68.46 -41.19
C GLY A 43 2.87 -68.66 -40.75
N GLU A 44 2.52 -69.92 -40.49
CA GLU A 44 1.15 -70.36 -40.21
C GLU A 44 0.67 -69.93 -38.82
N PHE A 45 -0.58 -69.46 -38.72
CA PHE A 45 -1.21 -69.15 -37.45
C PHE A 45 -2.72 -69.42 -37.50
N LEU A 46 -3.29 -69.77 -36.34
CA LEU A 46 -4.73 -70.02 -36.20
C LEU A 46 -5.44 -68.76 -35.73
N GLN A 47 -6.50 -68.38 -36.45
CA GLN A 47 -7.32 -67.23 -36.09
C GLN A 47 -8.80 -67.48 -36.42
N GLN A 48 -9.71 -66.93 -35.61
CA GLN A 48 -11.14 -67.00 -35.91
C GLN A 48 -11.44 -66.28 -37.23
N ALA A 49 -12.20 -66.94 -38.11
CA ALA A 49 -12.50 -66.43 -39.43
C ALA A 49 -13.20 -65.05 -39.39
N GLY A 50 -14.14 -64.86 -38.46
CA GLY A 50 -14.84 -63.58 -38.26
C GLY A 50 -13.90 -62.45 -37.82
N ASN A 51 -12.94 -62.74 -36.93
CA ASN A 51 -11.97 -61.74 -36.48
C ASN A 51 -11.01 -61.33 -37.60
N HIS A 52 -10.63 -62.29 -38.45
CA HIS A 52 -9.81 -62.01 -39.61
C HIS A 52 -10.54 -61.09 -40.59
N LEU A 53 -11.80 -61.38 -40.93
CA LEU A 53 -12.61 -60.50 -41.78
C LEU A 53 -12.88 -59.12 -41.16
N SER A 54 -12.82 -58.98 -39.83
CA SER A 54 -12.91 -57.69 -39.15
C SER A 54 -11.63 -56.85 -39.19
N GLY A 55 -10.55 -57.35 -39.82
CA GLY A 55 -9.29 -56.64 -39.99
C GLY A 55 -8.21 -56.98 -38.97
N VAL A 56 -8.41 -58.01 -38.14
CA VAL A 56 -7.37 -58.46 -37.20
C VAL A 56 -6.34 -59.32 -37.93
N GLY A 57 -5.12 -58.83 -38.06
CA GLY A 57 -4.03 -59.53 -38.76
C GLY A 57 -3.23 -60.51 -37.88
N CYS A 58 -2.08 -60.94 -38.39
CA CYS A 58 -1.15 -61.83 -37.68
C CYS A 58 -0.70 -61.24 -36.34
N PRO A 59 -0.80 -61.99 -35.22
CA PRO A 59 -0.36 -61.54 -33.90
C PRO A 59 1.11 -61.12 -33.86
N SER A 60 2.01 -61.85 -34.54
CA SER A 60 3.44 -61.55 -34.58
C SER A 60 3.74 -60.23 -35.31
N CYS A 61 3.07 -59.97 -36.45
CA CYS A 61 3.12 -58.66 -37.13
C CYS A 61 2.62 -57.52 -36.23
N GLY A 62 1.56 -57.77 -35.45
CA GLY A 62 1.01 -56.80 -34.48
C GLY A 62 1.99 -56.48 -33.35
N ILE A 63 2.73 -57.48 -32.87
CA ILE A 63 3.78 -57.30 -31.85
C ILE A 63 4.96 -56.50 -32.41
N GLU A 64 5.42 -56.80 -33.63
CA GLU A 64 6.53 -56.08 -34.27
C GLU A 64 6.22 -54.59 -34.51
N THR A 65 5.04 -54.28 -35.02
CA THR A 65 4.58 -52.89 -35.23
C THR A 65 4.39 -52.14 -33.91
N THR A 66 3.99 -52.83 -32.84
CA THR A 66 3.93 -52.25 -31.49
C THR A 66 5.32 -52.01 -30.92
N ARG A 67 6.30 -52.86 -31.25
CA ARG A 67 7.70 -52.74 -30.81
C ARG A 67 8.42 -51.57 -31.50
N THR A 68 8.22 -51.36 -32.79
CA THR A 68 8.81 -50.23 -33.54
C THR A 68 8.20 -48.87 -33.21
N LYS A 69 6.93 -48.82 -32.77
CA LYS A 69 6.36 -47.59 -32.18
C LYS A 69 6.94 -47.25 -30.79
N ARG A 70 7.63 -48.20 -30.15
CA ARG A 70 8.22 -48.08 -28.80
C ARG A 70 9.74 -47.84 -28.81
N THR A 71 10.39 -47.65 -29.96
CA THR A 71 11.85 -47.42 -30.06
C THR A 71 12.30 -45.96 -29.94
N HIS A 72 11.41 -45.00 -29.65
CA HIS A 72 11.77 -43.60 -29.34
C HIS A 72 12.24 -43.22 -27.89
N PRO A 73 12.32 -44.10 -26.87
CA PRO A 73 12.40 -43.61 -25.49
C PRO A 73 13.80 -43.35 -24.94
N VAL A 74 14.87 -43.81 -25.61
CA VAL A 74 16.27 -43.60 -25.13
C VAL A 74 16.79 -42.23 -25.54
N ASP A 75 16.66 -41.87 -26.83
CA ASP A 75 17.13 -40.58 -27.35
C ASP A 75 16.38 -39.40 -26.72
N GLU A 76 15.07 -39.58 -26.46
CA GLU A 76 14.25 -38.58 -25.77
C GLU A 76 14.73 -38.38 -24.31
N PHE A 77 15.07 -39.45 -23.60
CA PHE A 77 15.63 -39.37 -22.25
C PHE A 77 16.97 -38.65 -22.25
N LEU A 78 17.88 -38.99 -23.18
CA LEU A 78 19.20 -38.36 -23.27
C LEU A 78 19.11 -36.87 -23.60
N LYS A 79 18.20 -36.47 -24.48
CA LYS A 79 17.94 -35.07 -24.81
C LYS A 79 17.46 -34.29 -23.58
N LEU A 80 16.40 -34.77 -22.91
CA LEU A 80 15.84 -34.11 -21.73
C LEU A 80 16.84 -34.06 -20.56
N ALA A 81 17.65 -35.11 -20.39
CA ALA A 81 18.66 -35.16 -19.34
C ALA A 81 19.78 -34.12 -19.56
N ARG A 82 20.18 -33.88 -20.82
CA ARG A 82 21.13 -32.81 -21.20
C ARG A 82 20.53 -31.41 -21.05
N GLU A 83 19.23 -31.23 -21.29
CA GLU A 83 18.56 -29.93 -21.05
C GLU A 83 18.58 -29.54 -19.56
N ILE A 84 18.40 -30.50 -18.65
CA ILE A 84 18.30 -30.24 -17.21
C ILE A 84 19.67 -30.11 -16.54
N HIS A 85 20.60 -31.01 -16.88
CA HIS A 85 21.90 -31.10 -16.20
C HIS A 85 23.07 -30.58 -17.05
N GLY A 86 22.83 -30.14 -18.28
CA GLY A 86 23.89 -29.77 -19.22
C GLY A 86 24.82 -30.95 -19.51
N ASN A 87 26.13 -30.66 -19.57
CA ASN A 87 27.19 -31.67 -19.77
C ASN A 87 27.75 -32.24 -18.45
N LYS A 88 26.93 -32.24 -17.37
CA LYS A 88 27.39 -32.60 -16.02
C LYS A 88 27.56 -34.11 -15.79
N TYR A 89 26.89 -34.95 -16.57
CA TYR A 89 26.91 -36.41 -16.42
C TYR A 89 27.21 -37.07 -17.76
N ASP A 90 27.90 -38.21 -17.69
CA ASP A 90 28.09 -39.11 -18.83
C ASP A 90 27.04 -40.24 -18.76
N TYR A 91 26.43 -40.51 -19.92
CA TYR A 91 25.35 -41.48 -20.13
C TYR A 91 25.78 -42.66 -21.00
N SER A 92 27.09 -42.83 -21.24
CA SER A 92 27.68 -43.90 -22.05
C SER A 92 27.24 -45.32 -21.64
N LYS A 93 26.83 -45.53 -20.39
CA LYS A 93 26.35 -46.81 -19.83
C LYS A 93 24.84 -46.87 -19.56
N VAL A 94 24.05 -45.95 -20.11
CA VAL A 94 22.59 -45.95 -19.93
C VAL A 94 21.94 -47.04 -20.78
N ASN A 95 21.34 -48.02 -20.12
CA ASN A 95 20.40 -48.95 -20.75
C ASN A 95 18.96 -48.60 -20.32
N TYR A 96 18.28 -47.79 -21.14
CA TYR A 96 16.95 -47.28 -20.79
C TYR A 96 15.84 -48.29 -21.11
N VAL A 97 15.13 -48.71 -20.07
CA VAL A 97 13.99 -49.65 -20.18
C VAL A 97 12.65 -48.92 -20.04
N ASN A 98 12.50 -48.09 -19.00
CA ASN A 98 11.33 -47.26 -18.76
C ASN A 98 11.66 -46.13 -17.77
N LYS A 99 10.70 -45.24 -17.50
CA LYS A 99 10.89 -44.06 -16.63
C LYS A 99 11.27 -44.40 -15.18
N ARG A 100 10.95 -45.61 -14.70
CA ARG A 100 11.10 -46.03 -13.29
C ARG A 100 12.30 -46.96 -13.06
N THR A 101 12.67 -47.79 -14.04
CA THR A 101 13.83 -48.68 -13.94
C THR A 101 15.10 -47.87 -13.82
N LYS A 102 15.94 -48.19 -12.82
CA LYS A 102 17.20 -47.47 -12.60
C LYS A 102 18.17 -47.70 -13.75
N VAL A 103 18.80 -46.63 -14.21
CA VAL A 103 19.86 -46.65 -15.23
C VAL A 103 21.19 -46.25 -14.58
N CYS A 104 22.30 -46.70 -15.17
CA CYS A 104 23.64 -46.33 -14.73
C CYS A 104 24.00 -44.96 -15.34
N ILE A 105 24.29 -43.98 -14.50
CA ILE A 105 24.70 -42.63 -14.88
C ILE A 105 26.07 -42.37 -14.26
N ILE A 106 26.97 -41.73 -15.00
CA ILE A 106 28.35 -41.51 -14.57
C ILE A 106 28.52 -40.04 -14.19
N CYS A 107 28.92 -39.80 -12.94
CA CYS A 107 29.33 -38.48 -12.47
C CYS A 107 30.84 -38.35 -12.63
N PRO A 108 31.36 -37.33 -13.34
CA PRO A 108 32.81 -37.15 -13.56
C PRO A 108 33.64 -37.09 -12.28
N THR A 109 33.07 -36.61 -11.18
CA THR A 109 33.75 -36.43 -9.89
C THR A 109 33.51 -37.55 -8.89
N HIS A 110 32.47 -38.36 -9.05
CA HIS A 110 32.04 -39.33 -8.04
C HIS A 110 31.81 -40.76 -8.58
N GLY A 111 32.02 -40.97 -9.88
CA GLY A 111 31.88 -42.25 -10.55
C GLY A 111 30.44 -42.62 -10.88
N GLU A 112 30.24 -43.91 -11.13
CA GLU A 112 28.96 -44.48 -11.54
C GLU A 112 27.94 -44.51 -10.40
N PHE A 113 26.68 -44.21 -10.70
CA PHE A 113 25.57 -44.32 -9.75
C PHE A 113 24.28 -44.73 -10.46
N MET A 114 23.41 -45.43 -9.72
CA MET A 114 22.14 -45.94 -10.24
C MET A 114 20.98 -45.01 -9.89
N GLN A 115 20.26 -44.49 -10.89
CA GLN A 115 19.11 -43.62 -10.67
C GLN A 115 18.01 -43.87 -11.71
N SER A 116 16.75 -43.76 -11.31
CA SER A 116 15.62 -43.87 -12.25
C SER A 116 15.53 -42.62 -13.13
N PRO A 117 15.31 -42.76 -14.46
CA PRO A 117 15.15 -41.64 -15.39
C PRO A 117 14.17 -40.57 -14.93
N GLN A 118 13.00 -40.94 -14.36
CA GLN A 118 12.01 -39.99 -13.86
C GLN A 118 12.58 -39.06 -12.77
N LYS A 119 13.36 -39.60 -11.83
CA LYS A 119 13.98 -38.81 -10.75
C LYS A 119 15.11 -37.94 -11.30
N HIS A 120 15.88 -38.47 -12.23
CA HIS A 120 16.97 -37.74 -12.87
C HIS A 120 16.45 -36.52 -13.66
N LEU A 121 15.38 -36.72 -14.45
CA LEU A 121 14.66 -35.66 -15.17
C LEU A 121 13.86 -34.71 -14.24
N ALA A 122 13.72 -35.03 -12.96
CA ALA A 122 13.20 -34.08 -11.97
C ALA A 122 14.30 -33.17 -11.38
N GLY A 123 15.52 -33.19 -11.96
CA GLY A 123 16.66 -32.42 -11.51
C GLY A 123 17.47 -33.07 -10.37
N GLN A 124 17.18 -34.32 -10.00
CA GLN A 124 17.99 -35.04 -9.01
C GLN A 124 19.28 -35.55 -9.66
N GLY A 125 20.42 -35.25 -9.02
CA GLY A 125 21.75 -35.62 -9.50
C GLY A 125 22.41 -36.72 -8.67
N CYS A 126 23.74 -36.81 -8.78
CA CYS A 126 24.55 -37.65 -7.92
C CYS A 126 24.43 -37.24 -6.44
N GLU A 127 24.19 -38.22 -5.57
CA GLU A 127 23.99 -37.99 -4.12
C GLU A 127 25.23 -37.37 -3.46
N LYS A 128 26.44 -37.76 -3.89
CA LYS A 128 27.68 -37.20 -3.34
C LYS A 128 27.88 -35.73 -3.74
N CYS A 129 27.58 -35.37 -5.00
CA CYS A 129 27.52 -33.96 -5.42
C CYS A 129 26.49 -33.16 -4.61
N PHE A 130 25.31 -33.75 -4.37
CA PHE A 130 24.26 -33.11 -3.59
C PHE A 130 24.71 -32.87 -2.14
N ARG A 131 25.31 -33.87 -1.48
CA ARG A 131 25.87 -33.74 -0.12
C ARG A 131 26.99 -32.69 -0.04
N ALA A 132 27.89 -32.63 -1.02
CA ALA A 132 28.91 -31.59 -1.10
C ALA A 132 28.29 -30.18 -1.23
N SER A 133 27.26 -30.02 -2.06
CA SER A 133 26.54 -28.75 -2.22
C SER A 133 25.75 -28.34 -0.96
N LEU A 134 25.29 -29.31 -0.19
CA LEU A 134 24.60 -29.13 1.08
C LEU A 134 25.54 -28.60 2.16
N ALA A 135 26.75 -29.15 2.31
CA ALA A 135 27.73 -28.69 3.29
C ALA A 135 28.06 -27.20 3.13
N THR A 136 28.29 -26.74 1.90
CA THR A 136 28.52 -25.32 1.58
C THR A 136 27.28 -24.46 1.87
N ARG A 137 26.08 -24.97 1.56
CA ARG A 137 24.80 -24.29 1.85
C ARG A 137 24.49 -24.22 3.35
N TYR A 138 24.88 -25.21 4.13
CA TYR A 138 24.74 -25.24 5.59
C TYR A 138 25.69 -24.25 6.27
N LYS A 139 26.95 -24.16 5.82
CA LYS A 139 27.91 -23.15 6.31
C LYS A 139 27.43 -21.72 6.03
N LEU A 140 27.03 -21.45 4.79
CA LEU A 140 26.41 -20.18 4.40
C LEU A 140 25.10 -19.90 5.18
N GLY A 141 24.36 -20.96 5.53
CA GLY A 141 23.15 -20.89 6.35
C GLY A 141 23.40 -20.49 7.81
N LYS A 142 24.48 -21.02 8.42
CA LYS A 142 24.89 -20.69 9.79
C LYS A 142 25.32 -19.22 9.90
N GLU A 143 26.24 -18.78 9.04
CA GLU A 143 26.76 -17.40 9.05
C GLU A 143 25.64 -16.39 8.81
N LYS A 144 24.78 -16.64 7.82
CA LYS A 144 23.62 -15.81 7.51
C LYS A 144 22.56 -15.78 8.62
N PHE A 145 22.41 -16.86 9.37
CA PHE A 145 21.55 -16.88 10.54
C PHE A 145 22.10 -15.97 11.64
N ILE A 146 23.39 -16.10 11.96
CA ILE A 146 24.06 -15.30 13.01
C ILE A 146 24.01 -13.81 12.66
N GLU A 147 24.31 -13.43 11.42
CA GLU A 147 24.23 -12.04 10.95
C GLU A 147 22.84 -11.45 11.17
N ARG A 148 21.78 -12.16 10.74
CA ARG A 148 20.40 -11.69 10.90
C ARG A 148 19.96 -11.67 12.36
N ALA A 149 20.39 -12.65 13.15
CA ALA A 149 20.06 -12.72 14.56
C ALA A 149 20.71 -11.57 15.35
N ASN A 150 21.94 -11.19 14.99
CA ASN A 150 22.62 -9.99 15.49
C ASN A 150 21.88 -8.70 15.14
N VAL A 151 21.34 -8.58 13.92
CA VAL A 151 20.52 -7.41 13.54
C VAL A 151 19.23 -7.35 14.36
N VAL A 152 18.53 -8.47 14.51
CA VAL A 152 17.23 -8.52 15.22
C VAL A 152 17.40 -8.22 16.71
N HIS A 153 18.45 -8.75 17.33
CA HIS A 153 18.69 -8.62 18.77
C HIS A 153 19.83 -7.64 19.11
N ASN A 154 20.23 -6.79 18.16
CA ASN A 154 21.27 -5.79 18.32
C ASN A 154 22.57 -6.31 18.97
N GLY A 155 23.00 -7.51 18.55
CA GLY A 155 24.22 -8.17 19.06
C GLY A 155 24.15 -8.68 20.50
N PHE A 156 22.96 -8.81 21.09
CA PHE A 156 22.82 -9.15 22.52
C PHE A 156 23.14 -10.61 22.88
N TYR A 157 22.97 -11.56 21.95
CA TYR A 157 23.17 -12.99 22.24
C TYR A 157 24.49 -13.50 21.66
N ASP A 158 25.10 -14.47 22.34
CA ASP A 158 26.24 -15.22 21.82
C ASP A 158 25.75 -16.49 21.09
N TYR A 159 26.27 -16.70 19.88
CA TYR A 159 25.94 -17.80 18.99
C TYR A 159 27.12 -18.77 18.78
N SER A 160 28.17 -18.68 19.60
CA SER A 160 29.33 -19.56 19.58
C SER A 160 28.94 -21.04 19.65
N ALA A 161 27.92 -21.39 20.43
CA ALA A 161 27.38 -22.73 20.59
C ALA A 161 26.29 -23.13 19.56
N VAL A 162 26.08 -22.35 18.49
CA VAL A 162 25.05 -22.66 17.49
C VAL A 162 25.53 -23.72 16.49
N GLU A 163 24.84 -24.85 16.49
CA GLU A 163 24.92 -25.88 15.45
C GLU A 163 23.72 -25.75 14.50
N TYR A 164 23.88 -24.96 13.44
CA TYR A 164 22.78 -24.63 12.54
C TYR A 164 22.53 -25.75 11.53
N VAL A 165 21.37 -26.41 11.65
CA VAL A 165 20.89 -27.42 10.70
C VAL A 165 19.89 -26.81 9.72
N ASN A 166 18.79 -26.23 10.22
CA ASN A 166 17.79 -25.56 9.39
C ASN A 166 17.00 -24.53 10.23
N SER A 167 16.04 -23.83 9.63
CA SER A 167 15.29 -22.78 10.31
C SER A 167 14.26 -23.26 11.36
N MET A 168 14.05 -24.58 11.46
CA MET A 168 13.03 -25.22 12.29
C MET A 168 13.61 -26.15 13.37
N THR A 169 14.89 -26.50 13.31
CA THR A 169 15.58 -27.28 14.35
C THR A 169 16.07 -26.38 15.48
N TYR A 170 15.95 -26.83 16.73
CA TYR A 170 16.46 -26.10 17.89
C TYR A 170 17.97 -25.92 17.82
N VAL A 171 18.42 -24.71 18.14
CA VAL A 171 19.83 -24.37 18.33
C VAL A 171 20.06 -23.88 19.76
N ASN A 172 21.29 -24.07 20.27
CA ASN A 172 21.69 -23.52 21.56
C ASN A 172 22.18 -22.09 21.35
N ILE A 173 21.48 -21.14 21.99
CA ILE A 173 21.82 -19.70 21.98
C ILE A 173 22.21 -19.33 23.41
N ILE A 174 23.24 -18.50 23.57
CA ILE A 174 23.73 -18.10 24.88
C ILE A 174 23.23 -16.69 25.19
N CYS A 175 22.43 -16.57 26.24
CA CYS A 175 22.07 -15.30 26.83
C CYS A 175 23.17 -14.87 27.81
N PRO A 176 23.73 -13.64 27.71
CA PRO A 176 24.74 -13.16 28.64
C PRO A 176 24.29 -13.15 30.11
N ILE A 177 22.98 -13.08 30.36
CA ILE A 177 22.40 -12.99 31.71
C ILE A 177 22.05 -14.38 32.27
N HIS A 178 21.47 -15.26 31.45
CA HIS A 178 20.84 -16.50 31.91
C HIS A 178 21.49 -17.78 31.41
N GLY A 179 22.59 -17.66 30.65
CA GLY A 179 23.30 -18.78 30.06
C GLY A 179 22.62 -19.34 28.81
N SER A 180 22.97 -20.59 28.48
CA SER A 180 22.49 -21.26 27.27
C SER A 180 21.01 -21.64 27.35
N PHE A 181 20.29 -21.44 26.26
CA PHE A 181 18.90 -21.86 26.09
C PHE A 181 18.66 -22.38 24.67
N LYS A 182 17.68 -23.26 24.53
CA LYS A 182 17.29 -23.83 23.25
C LYS A 182 16.20 -23.00 22.60
N GLN A 183 16.40 -22.63 21.34
CA GLN A 183 15.36 -21.96 20.55
C GLN A 183 15.47 -22.28 19.06
N ILE A 184 14.35 -22.19 18.35
CA ILE A 184 14.31 -22.40 16.90
C ILE A 184 14.77 -21.11 16.19
N PRO A 185 15.68 -21.18 15.20
CA PRO A 185 16.19 -20.02 14.46
C PRO A 185 15.11 -19.11 13.86
N SER A 186 14.05 -19.68 13.25
CA SER A 186 12.96 -18.87 12.67
C SER A 186 12.16 -18.08 13.71
N SER A 187 11.97 -18.64 14.91
CA SER A 187 11.35 -17.93 16.02
C SER A 187 12.28 -16.86 16.58
N HIS A 188 13.57 -17.17 16.71
CA HIS A 188 14.56 -16.22 17.19
C HIS A 188 14.66 -14.98 16.29
N LEU A 189 14.67 -15.18 14.97
CA LEU A 189 14.66 -14.11 13.97
C LEU A 189 13.36 -13.29 13.91
N LYS A 190 12.26 -13.77 14.51
CA LYS A 190 11.03 -12.98 14.69
C LYS A 190 11.09 -12.04 15.90
N GLY A 191 12.22 -12.01 16.61
CA GLY A 191 12.41 -11.19 17.81
C GLY A 191 12.10 -11.92 19.12
N HIS A 192 11.86 -13.23 19.10
CA HIS A 192 11.77 -14.00 20.35
C HIS A 192 13.16 -14.18 20.96
N GLY A 193 13.34 -13.76 22.21
CA GLY A 193 14.60 -13.86 22.94
C GLY A 193 14.63 -15.00 23.96
N CYS A 194 15.51 -14.88 24.96
CA CYS A 194 15.58 -15.79 26.09
C CYS A 194 14.25 -15.80 26.89
N PRO A 195 13.65 -16.97 27.15
CA PRO A 195 12.42 -17.07 27.95
C PRO A 195 12.55 -16.46 29.34
N LYS A 196 13.67 -16.68 30.04
CA LYS A 196 13.92 -16.11 31.37
C LYS A 196 14.00 -14.58 31.36
N CYS A 197 14.64 -13.98 30.33
CA CYS A 197 14.60 -12.52 30.15
C CYS A 197 13.16 -12.03 29.91
N SER A 198 12.41 -12.75 29.08
CA SER A 198 11.02 -12.40 28.78
C SER A 198 10.12 -12.52 30.02
N ASP A 199 10.35 -13.52 30.88
CA ASP A 199 9.59 -13.70 32.12
C ASP A 199 9.88 -12.58 33.12
N ILE A 200 11.14 -12.12 33.22
CA ILE A 200 11.49 -10.92 34.02
C ILE A 200 10.80 -9.68 33.45
N GLU A 201 10.87 -9.47 32.13
CA GLU A 201 10.25 -8.32 31.46
C GLU A 201 8.71 -8.34 31.59
N ASN A 202 8.09 -9.52 31.49
CA ASN A 202 6.66 -9.72 31.67
C ASN A 202 6.26 -9.60 33.16
N GLY A 203 7.13 -9.97 34.09
CA GLY A 203 6.98 -9.72 35.52
C GLY A 203 6.97 -8.23 35.85
N ILE A 204 7.83 -7.45 35.19
CA ILE A 204 7.85 -5.97 35.28
C ILE A 204 6.59 -5.37 34.65
N LYS A 205 6.12 -5.89 33.51
CA LYS A 205 4.87 -5.45 32.86
C LYS A 205 3.61 -5.83 33.67
N ARG A 206 3.67 -6.89 34.48
CA ARG A 206 2.56 -7.34 35.36
C ARG A 206 2.62 -6.76 36.78
N ARG A 207 3.71 -6.11 37.19
CA ARG A 207 3.77 -5.37 38.45
C ARG A 207 2.72 -4.25 38.43
N LYS A 208 1.72 -4.34 39.30
CA LYS A 208 0.82 -3.21 39.57
C LYS A 208 1.65 -2.14 40.27
N TRP A 209 1.75 -0.97 39.64
CA TRP A 209 2.39 0.18 40.26
C TRP A 209 1.59 0.61 41.49
N THR A 210 2.29 0.72 42.61
CA THR A 210 1.82 1.41 43.81
C THR A 210 2.47 2.79 43.87
N LYS A 211 2.03 3.66 44.78
CA LYS A 211 2.66 4.98 44.94
C LYS A 211 4.14 4.81 45.32
N GLU A 212 4.43 3.93 46.26
CA GLU A 212 5.76 3.68 46.84
C GLU A 212 6.74 3.12 45.80
N THR A 213 6.32 2.09 45.05
CA THR A 213 7.14 1.48 44.01
C THR A 213 7.41 2.43 42.83
N CYS A 214 6.46 3.31 42.52
CA CYS A 214 6.66 4.37 41.53
C CYS A 214 7.66 5.44 42.01
N TYR A 215 7.65 5.75 43.32
CA TYR A 215 8.58 6.69 43.96
C TYR A 215 10.02 6.18 43.97
N GLU A 216 10.22 4.94 44.41
CA GLU A 216 11.54 4.28 44.41
C GLU A 216 12.14 4.23 43.00
N GLU A 217 11.31 3.93 42.00
CA GLU A 217 11.74 3.90 40.61
C GLU A 217 12.04 5.30 40.06
N ALA A 218 11.20 6.29 40.37
CA ALA A 218 11.40 7.68 39.93
C ALA A 218 12.67 8.32 40.54
N ARG A 219 13.08 7.91 41.75
CA ARG A 219 14.33 8.39 42.40
C ARG A 219 15.61 7.95 41.69
N LYS A 220 15.55 6.94 40.81
CA LYS A 220 16.72 6.49 40.03
C LYS A 220 17.10 7.47 38.90
N TYR A 221 16.25 8.44 38.59
CA TYR A 221 16.41 9.33 37.45
C TYR A 221 16.42 10.79 37.89
N LYS A 222 17.23 11.63 37.23
CA LYS A 222 17.36 13.06 37.55
C LYS A 222 16.40 13.92 36.75
N THR A 223 15.93 13.46 35.59
CA THR A 223 14.99 14.21 34.75
C THR A 223 13.73 13.41 34.40
N LYS A 224 12.62 14.13 34.14
CA LYS A 224 11.36 13.53 33.66
C LYS A 224 11.54 12.75 32.35
N VAL A 225 12.44 13.22 31.48
CA VAL A 225 12.71 12.60 30.17
C VAL A 225 13.45 11.26 30.34
N GLU A 226 14.43 11.20 31.23
CA GLU A 226 15.13 9.95 31.56
C GLU A 226 14.18 8.94 32.21
N PHE A 227 13.34 9.39 33.14
CA PHE A 227 12.34 8.53 33.77
C PHE A 227 11.34 7.97 32.74
N GLN A 228 10.87 8.79 31.80
CA GLN A 228 9.96 8.35 30.75
C GLN A 228 10.60 7.33 29.80
N ARG A 229 11.84 7.55 29.39
CA ARG A 229 12.55 6.69 28.44
C ARG A 229 12.89 5.32 29.04
N ASN A 230 13.34 5.30 30.30
CA ASN A 230 13.80 4.09 30.95
C ASN A 230 12.67 3.32 31.65
N CYS A 231 11.63 4.00 32.16
CA CYS A 231 10.51 3.35 32.84
C CYS A 231 9.16 3.98 32.47
N ALA A 232 8.74 3.78 31.22
CA ALA A 232 7.48 4.31 30.67
C ALA A 232 6.22 3.88 31.46
N GLY A 233 6.25 2.70 32.09
CA GLY A 233 5.15 2.18 32.90
C GLY A 233 4.93 2.98 34.19
N ALA A 234 5.99 3.18 34.97
CA ALA A 234 5.95 4.01 36.19
C ALA A 234 5.62 5.46 35.84
N PHE A 235 6.22 5.98 34.78
CA PHE A 235 5.95 7.32 34.28
C PHE A 235 4.47 7.53 33.97
N LYS A 236 3.84 6.58 33.26
CA LYS A 236 2.40 6.64 32.95
C LYS A 236 1.54 6.59 34.20
N TYR A 237 1.86 5.71 35.15
CA TYR A 237 1.16 5.65 36.43
C TYR A 237 1.25 6.96 37.22
N ALA A 238 2.46 7.55 37.31
CA ALA A 238 2.67 8.86 37.92
C ALA A 238 1.89 9.98 37.22
N TYR A 239 1.77 9.92 35.89
CA TYR A 239 0.97 10.86 35.11
C TYR A 239 -0.52 10.74 35.45
N ASP A 240 -1.06 9.53 35.34
CA ASP A 240 -2.49 9.24 35.54
C ASP A 240 -2.94 9.53 36.98
N LYS A 241 -2.04 9.39 37.96
CA LYS A 241 -2.27 9.69 39.39
C LYS A 241 -1.84 11.08 39.82
N GLY A 242 -1.28 11.90 38.92
CA GLY A 242 -0.85 13.26 39.23
C GLY A 242 0.34 13.38 40.20
N LEU A 243 1.13 12.31 40.36
CA LEU A 243 2.24 12.22 41.33
C LEU A 243 3.44 13.11 40.96
N PHE A 244 3.54 13.59 39.73
CA PHE A 244 4.62 14.49 39.31
C PHE A 244 4.73 15.80 40.08
N LYS A 245 3.65 16.22 40.76
CA LYS A 245 3.68 17.39 41.66
C LYS A 245 4.48 17.13 42.93
N GLU A 246 4.58 15.87 43.32
CA GLU A 246 5.27 15.44 44.54
C GLU A 246 6.74 15.04 44.27
N PHE A 247 7.13 14.91 42.99
CA PHE A 247 8.51 14.63 42.57
C PHE A 247 9.30 15.94 42.44
N ASP A 248 9.84 16.43 43.55
CA ASP A 248 10.60 17.69 43.65
C ASP A 248 12.06 17.59 43.17
N TRP A 249 12.62 16.37 43.08
CA TRP A 249 14.00 16.12 42.67
C TRP A 249 14.23 16.08 41.15
N PHE A 250 13.19 16.20 40.33
CA PHE A 250 13.37 16.22 38.88
C PHE A 250 13.88 17.58 38.39
N GLU A 251 15.09 17.59 37.84
CA GLU A 251 15.69 18.77 37.22
C GLU A 251 14.93 19.17 35.94
N GLU A 252 14.42 20.41 35.89
CA GLU A 252 13.84 20.97 34.68
C GLU A 252 14.95 21.55 33.77
N ILE A 253 15.44 20.74 32.83
CA ILE A 253 16.31 21.25 31.75
C ILE A 253 15.44 21.95 30.70
N LYS A 254 14.87 23.11 31.03
CA LYS A 254 14.33 24.02 30.01
C LYS A 254 15.51 24.78 29.41
N LYS A 255 15.80 24.49 28.14
CA LYS A 255 16.70 25.34 27.35
C LYS A 255 16.18 26.79 27.44
N PRO A 256 17.02 27.78 27.78
CA PRO A 256 16.58 29.15 27.96
C PRO A 256 15.92 29.69 26.69
N ASN A 257 14.99 30.63 26.84
CA ASN A 257 14.34 31.28 25.69
C ASN A 257 15.40 31.88 24.77
N GLY A 258 15.33 31.57 23.47
CA GLY A 258 16.34 31.99 22.48
C GLY A 258 17.59 31.11 22.42
N TYR A 259 17.64 29.95 23.10
CA TYR A 259 18.76 29.00 23.02
C TYR A 259 19.12 28.59 21.59
N TRP A 260 18.10 28.44 20.73
CA TRP A 260 18.24 28.11 19.32
C TRP A 260 18.50 29.37 18.50
N THR A 261 19.78 29.70 18.36
CA THR A 261 20.26 30.72 17.41
C THR A 261 20.44 30.12 16.02
N ARG A 262 20.51 30.95 14.97
CA ARG A 262 20.73 30.50 13.59
C ARG A 262 21.93 29.55 13.49
N LYS A 263 23.06 29.94 14.10
CA LYS A 263 24.31 29.16 14.11
C LYS A 263 24.15 27.81 14.80
N ARG A 264 23.50 27.76 15.98
CA ARG A 264 23.26 26.50 16.71
C ARG A 264 22.29 25.58 15.98
N CYS A 265 21.25 26.12 15.34
CA CYS A 265 20.35 25.33 14.51
C CYS A 265 21.06 24.77 13.27
N GLU A 266 21.96 25.53 12.66
CA GLU A 266 22.77 25.11 11.51
C GLU A 266 23.79 24.03 11.89
N GLU A 267 24.54 24.21 12.98
CA GLU A 267 25.45 23.21 13.52
C GLU A 267 24.74 21.88 13.83
N GLU A 268 23.53 21.96 14.39
CA GLU A 268 22.71 20.78 14.65
C GLU A 268 22.16 20.16 13.36
N ALA A 269 21.72 20.97 12.40
CA ALA A 269 21.21 20.52 11.10
C ALA A 269 22.29 19.83 10.24
N ARG A 270 23.57 20.20 10.38
CA ARG A 270 24.69 19.55 9.68
C ARG A 270 24.95 18.09 10.09
N LYS A 271 24.33 17.62 11.17
CA LYS A 271 24.40 16.20 11.60
C LYS A 271 23.49 15.29 10.78
N TYR A 272 22.65 15.85 9.91
CA TYR A 272 21.62 15.13 9.17
C TYR A 272 21.73 15.41 7.67
N ASN A 273 21.29 14.46 6.86
CA ASN A 273 21.36 14.57 5.39
C ASN A 273 20.01 14.97 4.77
N THR A 274 18.90 14.81 5.51
CA THR A 274 17.57 15.12 5.01
C THR A 274 16.75 15.97 6.00
N LYS A 275 15.82 16.78 5.48
CA LYS A 275 14.88 17.54 6.34
C LYS A 275 14.08 16.63 7.28
N GLY A 276 13.75 15.42 6.82
CA GLY A 276 13.02 14.42 7.60
C GLY A 276 13.84 13.80 8.73
N GLU A 277 15.13 13.53 8.51
CA GLU A 277 16.06 13.08 9.56
C GLU A 277 16.30 14.17 10.60
N PHE A 278 16.48 15.42 10.16
CA PHE A 278 16.66 16.56 11.05
C PHE A 278 15.45 16.74 12.00
N LEU A 279 14.23 16.61 11.47
CA LEU A 279 13.01 16.67 12.29
C LEU A 279 12.96 15.57 13.37
N LYS A 280 13.36 14.34 13.02
CA LYS A 280 13.33 13.20 13.93
C LYS A 280 14.45 13.26 14.97
N GLY A 281 15.64 13.71 14.57
CA GLY A 281 16.81 13.79 15.44
C GLY A 281 16.76 14.95 16.42
N CYS A 282 16.33 16.14 15.98
CA CYS A 282 16.22 17.31 16.85
C CYS A 282 15.01 18.19 16.48
N SER A 283 13.82 17.76 16.92
CA SER A 283 12.56 18.45 16.64
C SER A 283 12.52 19.92 17.10
N ALA A 284 13.19 20.24 18.21
CA ALA A 284 13.24 21.61 18.75
C ALA A 284 14.07 22.56 17.87
N ALA A 285 15.23 22.11 17.37
CA ALA A 285 16.06 22.87 16.43
C ALA A 285 15.35 23.03 15.08
N HIS A 286 14.75 21.94 14.58
CA HIS A 286 13.98 21.96 13.35
C HIS A 286 12.80 22.95 13.45
N HIS A 287 12.04 22.93 14.54
CA HIS A 287 10.93 23.87 14.73
C HIS A 287 11.42 25.32 14.79
N ALA A 288 12.51 25.60 15.50
CA ALA A 288 13.12 26.92 15.52
C ALA A 288 13.57 27.39 14.13
N ALA A 289 14.18 26.51 13.33
CA ALA A 289 14.58 26.80 11.96
C ALA A 289 13.38 27.07 11.04
N VAL A 290 12.25 26.36 11.21
CA VAL A 290 11.01 26.60 10.46
C VAL A 290 10.39 27.95 10.81
N VAL A 291 10.20 28.23 12.11
CA VAL A 291 9.53 29.46 12.57
C VAL A 291 10.31 30.71 12.18
N ASN A 292 11.65 30.63 12.19
CA ASN A 292 12.53 31.73 11.81
C ASN A 292 12.89 31.77 10.32
N GLY A 293 12.43 30.79 9.51
CA GLY A 293 12.70 30.72 8.07
C GLY A 293 14.12 30.33 7.68
N TRP A 294 14.91 29.75 8.59
CA TRP A 294 16.29 29.31 8.31
C TRP A 294 16.35 27.97 7.58
N LEU A 295 15.30 27.16 7.68
CA LEU A 295 15.27 25.82 7.07
C LEU A 295 15.42 25.86 5.53
N ASP A 296 15.01 26.96 4.89
CA ASP A 296 15.14 27.17 3.45
C ASP A 296 16.58 27.51 3.03
N ASP A 297 17.41 28.00 3.96
CA ASP A 297 18.82 28.31 3.75
C ASP A 297 19.73 27.07 3.92
N TYR A 298 19.20 25.95 4.43
CA TYR A 298 19.94 24.70 4.65
C TYR A 298 19.93 23.84 3.37
N ASP A 299 20.69 24.26 2.37
CA ASP A 299 20.78 23.65 1.04
C ASP A 299 21.29 22.19 1.02
N TRP A 300 22.07 21.78 2.03
CA TRP A 300 22.54 20.40 2.19
C TRP A 300 21.46 19.42 2.69
N LEU A 301 20.35 19.91 3.27
CA LEU A 301 19.27 19.04 3.73
C LEU A 301 18.36 18.66 2.56
N ILE A 302 18.56 17.44 2.05
CA ILE A 302 17.77 16.90 0.94
C ILE A 302 16.31 16.71 1.39
N ASP A 303 15.37 17.30 0.66
CA ASP A 303 13.94 17.04 0.85
C ASP A 303 13.52 15.88 -0.06
N GLN A 304 13.42 14.68 0.51
CA GLN A 304 12.94 13.50 -0.21
C GLN A 304 11.55 13.70 -0.84
N ARG A 305 10.72 14.66 -0.37
CA ARG A 305 9.44 14.98 -1.03
C ARG A 305 9.61 15.75 -2.34
N ILE A 306 10.69 16.52 -2.50
CA ILE A 306 10.97 17.31 -3.71
C ILE A 306 11.54 16.41 -4.82
N ASP A 307 12.37 15.41 -4.49
CA ASP A 307 12.83 14.44 -5.51
C ASP A 307 11.74 13.46 -5.96
N ILE A 308 10.74 13.17 -5.12
CA ILE A 308 9.50 12.47 -5.54
C ILE A 308 8.71 13.28 -6.60
N ILE A 309 8.93 14.59 -6.72
CA ILE A 309 8.27 15.46 -7.71
C ILE A 309 9.06 15.52 -9.02
N LYS A 310 10.36 15.18 -9.02
CA LYS A 310 11.20 15.15 -10.23
C LYS A 310 11.00 13.87 -11.05
N ASP A 311 10.68 12.73 -10.43
CA ASP A 311 10.34 11.49 -11.15
C ASP A 311 8.83 11.36 -11.44
N ARG A 312 8.28 12.28 -12.25
CA ARG A 312 6.93 12.14 -12.82
C ARG A 312 6.94 11.18 -14.00
N ILE A 313 7.13 9.90 -13.69
CA ILE A 313 6.97 8.83 -14.66
C ILE A 313 5.48 8.54 -14.85
N ASP A 314 4.93 8.99 -15.98
CA ASP A 314 3.57 8.74 -16.44
C ASP A 314 3.48 7.46 -17.28
N CYS A 315 2.26 6.94 -17.36
CA CYS A 315 1.86 5.90 -18.27
C CYS A 315 0.54 6.27 -18.95
N VAL A 316 0.40 5.87 -20.21
CA VAL A 316 -0.83 5.96 -21.00
C VAL A 316 -1.47 4.58 -21.05
N TYR A 317 -2.77 4.53 -20.80
CA TYR A 317 -3.54 3.29 -20.74
C TYR A 317 -4.83 3.39 -21.54
N VAL A 318 -5.40 2.22 -21.87
CA VAL A 318 -6.66 2.11 -22.59
C VAL A 318 -7.58 1.05 -22.00
N TYR A 319 -8.87 1.33 -22.09
CA TYR A 319 -9.96 0.35 -21.96
C TYR A 319 -10.62 0.18 -23.32
N ILE A 320 -10.75 -1.05 -23.78
CA ILE A 320 -11.31 -1.39 -25.09
C ILE A 320 -12.53 -2.29 -24.88
N PHE A 321 -13.68 -1.85 -25.36
CA PHE A 321 -14.90 -2.65 -25.48
C PHE A 321 -15.00 -3.14 -26.93
N GLU A 322 -14.43 -4.32 -27.20
CA GLU A 322 -14.32 -4.87 -28.56
C GLU A 322 -15.68 -5.08 -29.23
N GLU A 323 -16.67 -5.55 -28.46
CA GLU A 323 -18.03 -5.85 -28.97
C GLU A 323 -18.76 -4.61 -29.49
N THR A 324 -18.51 -3.45 -28.90
CA THR A 324 -19.21 -2.21 -29.24
C THR A 324 -18.32 -1.19 -29.94
N LYS A 325 -17.06 -1.55 -30.24
CA LYS A 325 -16.04 -0.65 -30.77
C LYS A 325 -15.96 0.68 -30.01
N ALA A 326 -15.96 0.62 -28.68
CA ALA A 326 -15.76 1.81 -27.84
C ALA A 326 -14.43 1.74 -27.08
N ALA A 327 -13.75 2.88 -26.93
CA ALA A 327 -12.46 2.95 -26.26
C ALA A 327 -12.34 4.17 -25.33
N TYR A 328 -11.61 4.01 -24.23
CA TYR A 328 -11.21 5.11 -23.34
C TYR A 328 -9.70 5.11 -23.22
N VAL A 329 -9.05 6.23 -23.56
CA VAL A 329 -7.59 6.41 -23.38
C VAL A 329 -7.37 7.37 -22.23
N GLY A 330 -6.50 7.05 -21.30
CA GLY A 330 -6.21 7.93 -20.16
C GLY A 330 -4.73 7.93 -19.80
N ARG A 331 -4.32 8.97 -19.08
CA ARG A 331 -2.99 9.09 -18.46
C ARG A 331 -3.06 8.98 -16.94
N THR A 332 -2.03 8.39 -16.34
CA THR A 332 -1.82 8.45 -14.88
C THR A 332 -0.35 8.25 -14.53
N LEU A 333 0.05 8.69 -13.33
CA LEU A 333 1.36 8.39 -12.80
C LEU A 333 1.49 6.87 -12.58
N MET A 334 2.62 6.27 -12.96
CA MET A 334 2.89 4.84 -12.77
C MET A 334 2.55 4.37 -11.35
N ARG A 335 2.98 5.11 -10.32
CA ARG A 335 2.68 4.79 -8.91
C ARG A 335 1.18 4.84 -8.54
N ARG A 336 0.35 5.52 -9.33
CA ARG A 336 -1.10 5.68 -9.12
C ARG A 336 -1.95 4.77 -10.02
N GLN A 337 -1.33 3.97 -10.89
CA GLN A 337 -2.02 3.06 -11.81
C GLN A 337 -3.11 2.24 -11.12
N LYS A 338 -2.79 1.56 -10.01
CA LYS A 338 -3.76 0.74 -9.25
C LYS A 338 -4.94 1.54 -8.71
N LYS A 339 -4.70 2.78 -8.27
CA LYS A 339 -5.75 3.67 -7.78
C LYS A 339 -6.68 4.07 -8.93
N ARG A 340 -6.11 4.40 -10.10
CA ARG A 340 -6.87 4.82 -11.27
C ARG A 340 -7.68 3.68 -11.89
N ASP A 341 -7.12 2.48 -11.95
CA ASP A 341 -7.84 1.26 -12.36
C ASP A 341 -9.08 1.04 -11.47
N ARG A 342 -8.91 1.14 -10.14
CA ARG A 342 -10.02 1.04 -9.19
C ARG A 342 -11.12 2.08 -9.44
N GLU A 343 -10.75 3.31 -9.76
CA GLU A 343 -11.72 4.38 -10.06
C GLU A 343 -12.55 4.08 -11.32
N HIS A 344 -11.96 3.47 -12.35
CA HIS A 344 -12.68 3.07 -13.57
C HIS A 344 -13.54 1.82 -13.41
N VAL A 345 -13.13 0.88 -12.54
CA VAL A 345 -13.85 -0.37 -12.31
C VAL A 345 -15.00 -0.19 -11.32
N PHE A 346 -14.78 0.56 -10.24
CA PHE A 346 -15.74 0.71 -9.13
C PHE A 346 -16.29 2.12 -8.98
N GLY A 347 -15.93 3.04 -9.89
CA GLY A 347 -16.52 4.37 -9.94
C GLY A 347 -18.04 4.30 -10.05
N GLN A 348 -18.73 5.26 -9.41
CA GLN A 348 -20.17 5.44 -9.59
C GLN A 348 -20.47 6.08 -10.96
N ASP A 349 -21.67 6.63 -11.16
CA ASP A 349 -22.15 7.21 -12.44
C ASP A 349 -21.34 8.43 -12.95
N SER A 350 -20.25 8.83 -12.26
CA SER A 350 -19.36 9.93 -12.63
C SER A 350 -18.22 9.50 -13.57
N ASP A 351 -17.76 8.25 -13.56
CA ASP A 351 -16.66 7.78 -14.42
C ASP A 351 -17.17 7.27 -15.79
N ASN A 352 -16.45 7.58 -16.87
CA ASN A 352 -16.90 7.25 -18.23
C ASN A 352 -16.85 5.76 -18.54
N VAL A 353 -15.83 5.04 -18.07
CA VAL A 353 -15.67 3.60 -18.32
C VAL A 353 -16.71 2.83 -17.52
N ALA A 354 -16.85 3.15 -16.22
CA ALA A 354 -17.86 2.53 -15.36
C ALA A 354 -19.29 2.79 -15.86
N LYS A 355 -19.59 4.04 -16.25
CA LYS A 355 -20.91 4.43 -16.78
C LYS A 355 -21.24 3.71 -18.07
N TYR A 356 -20.28 3.57 -18.98
CA TYR A 356 -20.47 2.85 -20.24
C TYR A 356 -20.75 1.37 -20.00
N ALA A 357 -19.91 0.71 -19.20
CA ALA A 357 -20.07 -0.70 -18.83
C ALA A 357 -21.46 -0.99 -18.23
N LYS A 358 -21.90 -0.14 -17.29
CA LYS A 358 -23.24 -0.26 -16.66
C LYS A 358 -24.38 -0.04 -17.66
N LYS A 359 -24.27 0.97 -18.54
CA LYS A 359 -25.30 1.26 -19.56
C LYS A 359 -25.48 0.11 -20.54
N HIS A 360 -24.39 -0.52 -20.96
CA HIS A 360 -24.40 -1.61 -21.92
C HIS A 360 -24.51 -3.00 -21.27
N ASN A 361 -24.63 -3.07 -19.95
CA ASN A 361 -24.67 -4.31 -19.17
C ASN A 361 -23.51 -5.28 -19.47
N VAL A 362 -22.31 -4.72 -19.68
CA VAL A 362 -21.08 -5.48 -19.96
C VAL A 362 -20.06 -5.28 -18.82
N PRO A 363 -19.23 -6.28 -18.51
CA PRO A 363 -18.19 -6.11 -17.49
C PRO A 363 -17.10 -5.15 -17.97
N VAL A 364 -16.54 -4.36 -17.04
CA VAL A 364 -15.41 -3.47 -17.34
C VAL A 364 -14.19 -4.30 -17.81
N PRO A 365 -13.63 -4.04 -19.00
CA PRO A 365 -12.44 -4.75 -19.49
C PRO A 365 -11.21 -4.38 -18.65
N PRO A 366 -10.14 -5.21 -18.64
CA PRO A 366 -8.93 -4.89 -17.90
C PRO A 366 -8.22 -3.67 -18.49
N MET A 367 -7.69 -2.79 -17.63
CA MET A 367 -6.78 -1.70 -18.04
C MET A 367 -5.57 -2.28 -18.77
N LYS A 368 -5.33 -1.83 -20.01
CA LYS A 368 -4.12 -2.13 -20.77
C LYS A 368 -3.20 -0.92 -20.74
N ILE A 369 -1.98 -1.06 -20.25
CA ILE A 369 -0.96 -0.02 -20.38
C ILE A 369 -0.42 -0.08 -21.80
N ILE A 370 -0.56 1.01 -22.54
CA ILE A 370 -0.03 1.11 -23.92
C ILE A 370 1.41 1.58 -23.86
N GLU A 371 1.67 2.60 -23.05
CA GLU A 371 3.00 3.16 -22.85
C GLU A 371 3.28 3.48 -21.40
N SER A 372 4.54 3.38 -21.04
CA SER A 372 5.03 3.55 -19.69
C SER A 372 6.41 4.19 -19.72
N ASN A 373 6.89 4.67 -18.57
CA ASN A 373 8.17 5.36 -18.47
C ASN A 373 8.25 6.72 -19.18
N LEU A 374 7.10 7.39 -19.33
CA LEU A 374 7.02 8.68 -20.00
C LEU A 374 7.26 9.81 -19.00
N THR A 375 7.92 10.88 -19.43
CA THR A 375 7.82 12.16 -18.71
C THR A 375 6.37 12.66 -18.75
N LEU A 376 6.04 13.61 -17.89
CA LEU A 376 4.68 14.18 -17.86
C LEU A 376 4.28 14.84 -19.21
N GLU A 377 5.25 15.47 -19.89
CA GLU A 377 5.03 16.14 -21.18
C GLU A 377 4.81 15.11 -22.30
N GLU A 378 5.65 14.08 -22.36
CA GLU A 378 5.45 12.95 -23.28
C GLU A 378 4.11 12.26 -23.00
N GLY A 379 3.74 12.04 -21.74
CA GLY A 379 2.46 11.44 -21.38
C GLY A 379 1.25 12.23 -21.90
N LEU A 380 1.32 13.56 -21.92
CA LEU A 380 0.28 14.43 -22.49
C LEU A 380 0.14 14.25 -24.00
N ASP A 381 1.26 14.25 -24.71
CA ASP A 381 1.29 14.09 -26.16
C ASP A 381 0.84 12.68 -26.58
N ARG A 382 1.35 11.66 -25.89
CA ARG A 382 1.00 10.25 -26.16
C ARG A 382 -0.47 9.94 -25.84
N GLU A 383 -1.07 10.55 -24.81
CA GLU A 383 -2.52 10.40 -24.54
C GLU A 383 -3.38 10.93 -25.70
N ASP A 384 -3.02 12.09 -26.27
CA ASP A 384 -3.73 12.66 -27.44
C ASP A 384 -3.50 11.83 -28.70
N TYR A 385 -2.25 11.39 -28.94
CA TYR A 385 -1.89 10.52 -30.05
C TYR A 385 -2.73 9.23 -30.05
N TRP A 386 -2.74 8.49 -28.95
CA TRP A 386 -3.48 7.22 -28.87
C TRP A 386 -4.99 7.42 -28.98
N ARG A 387 -5.54 8.51 -28.43
CA ARG A 387 -6.96 8.82 -28.59
C ARG A 387 -7.32 9.00 -30.07
N LYS A 388 -6.56 9.81 -30.81
CA LYS A 388 -6.76 10.04 -32.26
C LYS A 388 -6.54 8.76 -33.07
N TRP A 389 -5.54 7.95 -32.69
CA TRP A 389 -5.27 6.68 -33.36
C TRP A 389 -6.47 5.73 -33.24
N TYR A 390 -7.03 5.53 -32.05
CA TYR A 390 -8.21 4.67 -31.87
C TYR A 390 -9.46 5.21 -32.59
N GLU A 391 -9.63 6.54 -32.62
CA GLU A 391 -10.70 7.18 -33.39
C GLU A 391 -10.57 6.89 -34.90
N GLN A 392 -9.35 6.96 -35.46
CA GLN A 392 -9.06 6.58 -36.85
C GLN A 392 -9.28 5.09 -37.12
N GLN A 393 -9.11 4.23 -36.13
CA GLN A 393 -9.41 2.80 -36.22
C GLN A 393 -10.93 2.49 -36.08
N GLY A 394 -11.78 3.51 -36.04
CA GLY A 394 -13.24 3.38 -35.98
C GLY A 394 -13.80 3.16 -34.58
N TYR A 395 -13.04 3.44 -33.52
CA TYR A 395 -13.56 3.36 -32.14
C TYR A 395 -14.27 4.64 -31.73
N THR A 396 -15.42 4.49 -31.06
CA THR A 396 -16.10 5.60 -30.38
C THR A 396 -15.38 5.92 -29.07
N MET A 397 -14.80 7.12 -28.97
CA MET A 397 -14.03 7.52 -27.79
C MET A 397 -14.92 7.95 -26.62
N LEU A 398 -14.70 7.35 -25.44
CA LEU A 398 -15.45 7.62 -24.21
C LEU A 398 -14.89 8.80 -23.40
N ASN A 399 -13.86 9.49 -23.89
CA ASN A 399 -13.24 10.64 -23.24
C ASN A 399 -14.19 11.86 -23.30
N ARG A 400 -14.53 12.48 -22.14
CA ARG A 400 -15.47 13.63 -22.08
C ARG A 400 -14.86 14.97 -22.52
N LEU A 401 -13.55 15.12 -22.42
CA LEU A 401 -12.82 16.37 -22.69
C LEU A 401 -11.76 16.10 -23.75
N ALA A 402 -11.45 17.11 -24.56
CA ALA A 402 -10.26 17.08 -25.40
C ALA A 402 -9.03 16.82 -24.52
N THR A 403 -8.22 15.82 -24.87
CA THR A 403 -6.93 15.52 -24.24
C THR A 403 -5.81 16.17 -25.07
N GLY A 404 -4.69 16.52 -24.42
CA GLY A 404 -3.56 17.23 -25.03
C GLY A 404 -3.02 18.34 -24.15
N ILE A 405 -1.91 18.96 -24.56
CA ILE A 405 -1.28 20.06 -23.82
C ILE A 405 -2.30 21.18 -23.58
N GLY A 406 -2.57 21.49 -22.31
CA GLY A 406 -3.50 22.54 -21.90
C GLY A 406 -4.98 22.15 -21.83
N LYS A 407 -5.37 20.88 -22.08
CA LYS A 407 -6.75 20.41 -21.96
C LYS A 407 -6.82 19.10 -21.14
N GLY A 408 -7.34 19.19 -19.92
CA GLY A 408 -7.52 18.03 -19.02
C GLY A 408 -7.93 18.42 -17.59
N SER A 409 -8.69 17.55 -16.92
CA SER A 409 -9.33 17.77 -15.61
C SER A 409 -8.48 17.37 -14.38
N LEU A 410 -7.26 16.90 -14.57
CA LEU A 410 -6.32 16.60 -13.49
C LEU A 410 -5.39 17.80 -13.25
N GLY A 411 -5.85 18.72 -12.40
CA GLY A 411 -5.04 19.55 -11.51
C GLY A 411 -3.78 20.21 -12.10
N TYR A 412 -3.92 21.49 -12.44
CA TYR A 412 -2.92 22.54 -12.23
C TYR A 412 -1.44 22.13 -12.41
N ILE A 413 -1.04 21.96 -13.67
CA ILE A 413 0.22 22.55 -14.11
C ILE A 413 -0.17 23.63 -15.09
N SER A 414 -0.05 24.87 -14.66
CA SER A 414 -0.30 26.03 -15.52
C SER A 414 0.79 26.11 -16.58
N HIS A 415 0.70 25.33 -17.66
CA HIS A 415 1.50 25.51 -18.88
C HIS A 415 0.56 25.74 -20.08
N GLY A 416 -0.51 26.52 -19.89
CA GLY A 416 -1.51 26.81 -20.93
C GLY A 416 -1.33 28.13 -21.69
N LYS A 417 -0.28 28.92 -21.41
CA LYS A 417 0.01 30.18 -22.14
C LYS A 417 1.48 30.60 -22.04
N TRP A 418 2.10 30.36 -20.88
CA TRP A 418 3.44 30.85 -20.54
C TRP A 418 4.39 29.69 -20.24
N ASN A 419 5.29 29.40 -21.18
CA ASN A 419 6.48 28.56 -20.98
C ASN A 419 7.71 29.47 -20.84
N ARG A 420 8.89 28.95 -20.45
CA ARG A 420 10.07 29.78 -20.19
C ARG A 420 10.39 30.73 -21.35
N LYS A 421 10.26 30.25 -22.59
CA LYS A 421 10.52 31.03 -23.81
C LYS A 421 9.45 32.09 -24.06
N THR A 422 8.16 31.72 -24.06
CA THR A 422 7.07 32.68 -24.33
C THR A 422 6.93 33.71 -23.22
N CYS A 423 7.22 33.34 -21.98
CA CYS A 423 7.21 34.24 -20.84
C CYS A 423 8.40 35.22 -20.84
N PHE A 424 9.56 34.78 -21.33
CA PHE A 424 10.74 35.61 -21.53
C PHE A 424 10.53 36.63 -22.67
N GLU A 425 9.97 36.19 -23.81
CA GLU A 425 9.64 37.08 -24.93
C GLU A 425 8.57 38.11 -24.56
N GLU A 426 7.58 37.73 -23.75
CA GLU A 426 6.60 38.68 -23.23
C GLU A 426 7.21 39.66 -22.22
N ALA A 427 8.10 39.19 -21.35
CA ALA A 427 8.79 40.03 -20.37
C ALA A 427 9.68 41.10 -21.03
N LYS A 428 10.24 40.84 -22.23
CA LYS A 428 11.02 41.84 -22.99
C LYS A 428 10.23 43.10 -23.37
N LYS A 429 8.90 43.03 -23.39
CA LYS A 429 8.04 44.16 -23.72
C LYS A 429 7.96 45.21 -22.62
N TYR A 430 8.47 44.90 -21.43
CA TYR A 430 8.34 45.74 -20.24
C TYR A 430 9.72 46.08 -19.67
N LYS A 431 9.84 47.26 -19.05
CA LYS A 431 11.09 47.74 -18.47
C LYS A 431 11.27 47.32 -17.01
N SER A 432 10.19 46.94 -16.33
CA SER A 432 10.25 46.51 -14.93
C SER A 432 9.32 45.34 -14.61
N ALA A 433 9.66 44.63 -13.52
CA ALA A 433 8.84 43.55 -12.97
C ALA A 433 7.43 44.00 -12.57
N SER A 434 7.27 45.25 -12.09
CA SER A 434 5.98 45.80 -11.71
C SER A 434 5.12 46.13 -12.93
N GLU A 435 5.72 46.68 -13.97
CA GLU A 435 5.05 46.97 -15.24
C GLU A 435 4.61 45.67 -15.93
N PHE A 436 5.47 44.65 -15.93
CA PHE A 436 5.14 43.30 -16.40
C PHE A 436 3.99 42.68 -15.59
N GLY A 437 3.99 42.82 -14.26
CA GLY A 437 2.92 42.34 -13.40
C GLY A 437 1.58 43.04 -13.60
N ASN A 438 1.60 44.36 -13.82
CA ASN A 438 0.38 45.14 -14.05
C ASN A 438 -0.20 44.92 -15.45
N ALA A 439 0.65 44.83 -16.48
CA ALA A 439 0.20 44.64 -17.85
C ALA A 439 -0.17 43.18 -18.15
N ASN A 440 0.59 42.22 -17.60
CA ASN A 440 0.36 40.80 -17.83
C ASN A 440 0.67 39.97 -16.57
N GLY A 441 -0.17 40.15 -15.55
CA GLY A 441 -0.05 39.43 -14.27
C GLY A 441 0.01 37.91 -14.41
N SER A 442 -0.63 37.35 -15.44
CA SER A 442 -0.61 35.91 -15.73
C SER A 442 0.78 35.39 -16.14
N ALA A 443 1.51 36.15 -16.96
CA ALA A 443 2.88 35.85 -17.37
C ALA A 443 3.84 36.10 -16.21
N TYR A 444 3.67 37.22 -15.51
CA TYR A 444 4.47 37.57 -14.34
C TYR A 444 4.39 36.51 -13.22
N ASP A 445 3.19 36.06 -12.87
CA ASP A 445 3.00 35.03 -11.84
C ASP A 445 3.56 33.67 -12.28
N ALA A 446 3.58 33.37 -13.58
CA ALA A 446 4.23 32.18 -14.12
C ALA A 446 5.76 32.28 -13.99
N ALA A 447 6.36 33.41 -14.38
CA ALA A 447 7.79 33.66 -14.21
C ALA A 447 8.22 33.65 -12.73
N ARG A 448 7.41 34.22 -11.83
CA ARG A 448 7.69 34.27 -10.38
C ARG A 448 7.66 32.89 -9.75
N ARG A 449 6.60 32.10 -10.01
CA ARG A 449 6.44 30.75 -9.42
C ARG A 449 7.52 29.77 -9.84
N ASN A 450 8.03 29.91 -11.07
CA ASN A 450 9.06 29.03 -11.61
C ASN A 450 10.49 29.59 -11.46
N GLY A 451 10.65 30.76 -10.82
CA GLY A 451 11.95 31.37 -10.54
C GLY A 451 12.64 32.05 -11.73
N TRP A 452 12.00 32.16 -12.90
CA TRP A 452 12.59 32.73 -14.13
C TRP A 452 12.81 34.23 -14.06
N ILE A 453 12.13 34.95 -13.16
CA ILE A 453 12.30 36.41 -12.99
C ILE A 453 13.76 36.78 -12.67
N LYS A 454 14.51 35.88 -12.01
CA LYS A 454 15.94 36.10 -11.71
C LYS A 454 16.80 36.20 -12.97
N ASP A 455 16.35 35.60 -14.07
CA ASP A 455 17.07 35.57 -15.34
C ASP A 455 16.74 36.80 -16.23
N TYR A 456 15.78 37.65 -15.82
CA TYR A 456 15.34 38.82 -16.58
C TYR A 456 16.18 40.03 -16.16
N THR A 457 17.43 40.03 -16.59
CA THR A 457 18.48 40.97 -16.13
C THR A 457 18.20 42.44 -16.44
N TRP A 458 17.26 42.73 -17.36
CA TRP A 458 16.85 44.08 -17.77
C TRP A 458 15.66 44.64 -17.00
N PHE A 459 15.06 43.88 -16.08
CA PHE A 459 14.12 44.47 -15.14
C PHE A 459 14.90 45.30 -14.14
N ASP A 460 14.77 46.63 -14.24
CA ASP A 460 15.43 47.55 -13.33
C ASP A 460 15.21 47.12 -11.88
N VAL A 461 16.33 46.98 -11.18
CA VAL A 461 16.42 46.43 -9.83
C VAL A 461 15.61 47.29 -8.87
N LEU A 462 14.39 46.86 -8.57
CA LEU A 462 13.66 47.30 -7.39
C LEU A 462 13.49 46.12 -6.43
N TRP A 463 14.62 45.55 -6.00
CA TRP A 463 14.69 45.01 -4.65
C TRP A 463 14.99 46.13 -3.64
N GLU A 464 14.34 47.29 -3.79
CA GLU A 464 14.27 48.26 -2.71
C GLU A 464 13.10 47.93 -1.80
N LYS A 465 13.38 47.97 -0.49
CA LYS A 465 12.39 47.76 0.56
C LYS A 465 11.32 48.84 0.41
N LYS A 466 10.09 48.47 0.07
CA LYS A 466 8.87 49.32 0.08
C LYS A 466 8.65 50.15 1.37
N TRP A 467 9.43 49.89 2.42
CA TRP A 467 9.29 50.43 3.76
C TRP A 467 10.68 50.68 4.36
N ASP A 468 11.13 51.92 4.27
CA ASP A 468 12.25 52.47 5.04
C ASP A 468 11.73 53.24 6.28
N LYS A 469 12.63 53.76 7.12
CA LYS A 469 12.23 54.41 8.38
C LYS A 469 11.37 55.65 8.13
N LYS A 470 11.67 56.42 7.08
CA LYS A 470 11.01 57.69 6.74
C LYS A 470 9.62 57.45 6.16
N THR A 471 9.51 56.57 5.18
CA THR A 471 8.24 56.18 4.54
C THR A 471 7.29 55.48 5.52
N CYS A 472 7.80 54.62 6.41
CA CYS A 472 6.98 54.05 7.48
C CYS A 472 6.48 55.12 8.47
N TYR A 473 7.31 56.11 8.80
CA TYR A 473 6.95 57.19 9.72
C TYR A 473 5.86 58.10 9.13
N GLU A 474 6.01 58.51 7.87
CA GLU A 474 5.02 59.32 7.13
C GLU A 474 3.68 58.59 6.97
N GLU A 475 3.72 57.29 6.68
CA GLU A 475 2.52 56.48 6.59
C GLU A 475 1.85 56.29 7.97
N ALA A 476 2.64 56.06 9.03
CA ALA A 476 2.15 55.93 10.39
C ALA A 476 1.44 57.19 10.91
N LYS A 477 1.80 58.39 10.42
CA LYS A 477 1.13 59.66 10.79
C LYS A 477 -0.33 59.74 10.36
N LYS A 478 -0.76 58.93 9.39
CA LYS A 478 -2.15 58.89 8.91
C LYS A 478 -3.11 58.25 9.91
N TYR A 479 -2.59 57.59 10.95
CA TYR A 479 -3.36 56.80 11.90
C TYR A 479 -3.20 57.35 13.32
N LYS A 480 -4.21 57.15 14.18
CA LYS A 480 -4.22 57.65 15.56
C LYS A 480 -3.85 56.57 16.58
N THR A 481 -4.02 55.30 16.21
CA THR A 481 -3.72 54.15 17.09
C THR A 481 -2.82 53.14 16.40
N ARG A 482 -2.00 52.42 17.19
CA ARG A 482 -1.17 51.32 16.65
C ARG A 482 -2.01 50.25 15.94
N GLY A 483 -3.24 50.02 16.39
CA GLY A 483 -4.17 49.06 15.79
C GLY A 483 -4.72 49.50 14.42
N GLU A 484 -5.03 50.79 14.25
CA GLU A 484 -5.43 51.36 12.95
C GLU A 484 -4.31 51.25 11.93
N PHE A 485 -3.06 51.55 12.33
CA PHE A 485 -1.90 51.40 11.47
C PHE A 485 -1.69 49.94 11.04
N GLN A 486 -1.85 48.99 11.96
CA GLN A 486 -1.75 47.56 11.67
C GLN A 486 -2.80 47.07 10.67
N ASN A 487 -4.06 47.51 10.81
CA ASN A 487 -5.15 47.02 9.98
C ASN A 487 -5.15 47.63 8.59
N ASN A 488 -4.84 48.91 8.47
CA ASN A 488 -4.88 49.63 7.19
C ASN A 488 -3.55 49.56 6.42
N CYS A 489 -2.41 49.46 7.10
CA CYS A 489 -1.11 49.34 6.48
C CYS A 489 -0.26 48.22 7.12
N ARG A 490 -0.69 46.97 6.92
CA ARG A 490 -0.02 45.77 7.47
C ARG A 490 1.48 45.69 7.15
N GLY A 491 1.88 46.08 5.93
CA GLY A 491 3.26 46.04 5.47
C GLY A 491 4.18 47.00 6.22
N GLY A 492 3.75 48.27 6.33
CA GLY A 492 4.49 49.30 7.07
C GLY A 492 4.53 49.01 8.56
N TYR A 493 3.41 48.61 9.16
CA TYR A 493 3.35 48.26 10.58
C TYR A 493 4.29 47.10 10.93
N ARG A 494 4.29 46.03 10.14
CA ARG A 494 5.15 44.85 10.39
C ARG A 494 6.64 45.22 10.28
N LYS A 495 6.99 46.12 9.36
CA LYS A 495 8.36 46.60 9.21
C LYS A 495 8.79 47.46 10.41
N ALA A 496 7.97 48.43 10.79
CA ALA A 496 8.20 49.29 11.94
C ALA A 496 8.31 48.49 13.26
N TRP A 497 7.47 47.45 13.43
CA TRP A 497 7.55 46.55 14.58
C TRP A 497 8.85 45.74 14.61
N LYS A 498 9.23 45.15 13.47
CA LYS A 498 10.46 44.34 13.37
C LYS A 498 11.73 45.16 13.62
N MET A 499 11.72 46.43 13.25
CA MET A 499 12.87 47.34 13.38
C MET A 499 12.82 48.20 14.64
N GLY A 500 11.81 48.05 15.51
CA GLY A 500 11.67 48.82 16.75
C GLY A 500 11.21 50.27 16.59
N TRP A 501 10.83 50.71 15.38
CA TRP A 501 10.44 52.10 15.13
C TRP A 501 9.11 52.51 15.75
N LEU A 502 8.25 51.54 16.11
CA LEU A 502 6.94 51.82 16.70
C LEU A 502 7.03 52.59 18.04
N ASP A 503 8.14 52.43 18.77
CA ASP A 503 8.35 53.11 20.05
C ASP A 503 8.73 54.59 19.87
N GLU A 504 9.25 54.95 18.69
CA GLU A 504 9.48 56.34 18.29
C GLU A 504 8.19 57.03 17.80
N TYR A 505 7.13 56.26 17.49
CA TYR A 505 5.85 56.78 16.98
C TYR A 505 4.93 57.17 18.14
N THR A 506 5.33 58.19 18.90
CA THR A 506 4.71 58.60 20.17
C THR A 506 3.24 59.03 20.07
N TRP A 507 2.77 59.44 18.88
CA TRP A 507 1.38 59.82 18.64
C TRP A 507 0.42 58.62 18.46
N LEU A 508 0.95 57.43 18.15
CA LEU A 508 0.13 56.23 18.01
C LEU A 508 -0.24 55.69 19.39
N LYS A 509 -1.46 56.01 19.85
CA LYS A 509 -1.95 55.52 21.14
C LYS A 509 -1.96 53.99 21.14
N SER A 510 -1.34 53.39 22.17
CA SER A 510 -1.45 51.96 22.43
C SER A 510 -2.86 51.65 22.94
N ARG A 511 -3.37 50.46 22.64
CA ARG A 511 -4.64 50.01 23.23
C ARG A 511 -4.43 49.92 24.73
N GLN A 512 -5.14 50.73 25.52
CA GLN A 512 -5.11 50.65 26.97
C GLN A 512 -5.52 49.23 27.37
N SER A 513 -4.55 48.45 27.84
CA SER A 513 -4.80 47.12 28.38
C SER A 513 -5.27 47.29 29.82
N LYS A 514 -6.27 46.51 30.23
CA LYS A 514 -6.66 46.45 31.64
C LYS A 514 -5.45 45.92 32.45
N PRO A 515 -5.23 46.42 33.68
CA PRO A 515 -4.08 46.03 34.49
C PRO A 515 -4.02 44.52 34.74
N VAL A 516 -2.83 44.01 35.00
CA VAL A 516 -2.61 42.58 35.29
C VAL A 516 -3.45 42.20 36.51
N GLY A 517 -4.23 41.12 36.39
CA GLY A 517 -5.13 40.66 37.45
C GLY A 517 -6.52 41.32 37.46
N TYR A 518 -6.82 42.27 36.58
CA TYR A 518 -8.14 42.92 36.49
C TYR A 518 -9.29 41.91 36.39
N TRP A 519 -9.11 40.84 35.61
CA TRP A 519 -10.11 39.76 35.41
C TRP A 519 -10.10 38.67 36.50
N ASN A 520 -9.24 38.79 37.52
CA ASN A 520 -9.26 37.88 38.67
C ASN A 520 -10.29 38.31 39.72
N ASN A 521 -10.97 39.46 39.52
CA ASN A 521 -12.05 39.94 40.37
C ASN A 521 -13.40 39.52 39.78
N TYR A 522 -14.23 38.86 40.59
CA TYR A 522 -15.59 38.45 40.25
C TYR A 522 -16.43 39.61 39.71
N GLU A 523 -16.44 40.76 40.39
CA GLU A 523 -17.26 41.93 40.04
C GLU A 523 -16.90 42.48 38.66
N HIS A 524 -15.60 42.54 38.33
CA HIS A 524 -15.15 42.99 37.01
C HIS A 524 -15.60 42.04 35.90
N CYS A 525 -15.54 40.73 36.14
CA CYS A 525 -16.04 39.72 35.20
C CYS A 525 -17.57 39.76 35.08
N TYR A 526 -18.29 40.00 36.18
CA TYR A 526 -19.75 40.06 36.24
C TYR A 526 -20.30 41.30 35.52
N GLU A 527 -19.75 42.49 35.80
CA GLU A 527 -20.14 43.75 35.14
C GLU A 527 -19.83 43.72 33.63
N GLU A 528 -18.72 43.10 33.24
CA GLU A 528 -18.43 42.93 31.81
C GLU A 528 -19.38 41.92 31.16
N ALA A 529 -19.74 40.84 31.85
CA ALA A 529 -20.67 39.83 31.35
C ALA A 529 -22.08 40.39 31.10
N LYS A 530 -22.53 41.38 31.88
CA LYS A 530 -23.84 42.07 31.69
C LYS A 530 -23.99 42.72 30.32
N LYS A 531 -22.88 43.06 29.67
CA LYS A 531 -22.88 43.67 28.31
C LYS A 531 -23.26 42.68 27.21
N TYR A 532 -23.33 41.39 27.52
CA TYR A 532 -23.58 40.33 26.55
C TYR A 532 -24.86 39.58 26.89
N LYS A 533 -25.56 39.09 25.87
CA LYS A 533 -26.83 38.37 26.06
C LYS A 533 -26.65 36.89 26.39
N ASN A 534 -25.56 36.27 25.93
CA ASN A 534 -25.30 34.85 26.15
C ASN A 534 -23.80 34.53 26.24
N ARG A 535 -23.48 33.32 26.76
CA ARG A 535 -22.10 32.84 26.94
C ARG A 535 -21.24 32.94 25.68
N LYS A 536 -21.81 32.68 24.49
CA LYS A 536 -21.07 32.72 23.21
C LYS A 536 -20.68 34.16 22.84
N GLN A 537 -21.59 35.11 23.03
CA GLN A 537 -21.29 36.53 22.83
C GLN A 537 -20.24 37.02 23.82
N PHE A 538 -20.31 36.60 25.08
CA PHE A 538 -19.29 36.93 26.08
C PHE A 538 -17.92 36.33 25.74
N GLN A 539 -17.87 35.08 25.28
CA GLN A 539 -16.64 34.42 24.87
C GLN A 539 -15.93 35.15 23.73
N VAL A 540 -16.67 35.63 22.73
CA VAL A 540 -16.10 36.33 21.57
C VAL A 540 -15.78 37.79 21.90
N GLY A 541 -16.65 38.45 22.67
CA GLY A 541 -16.53 39.87 23.01
C GLY A 541 -15.45 40.17 24.04
N CYS A 542 -15.27 39.30 25.03
CA CYS A 542 -14.26 39.46 26.09
C CYS A 542 -13.65 38.10 26.48
N VAL A 543 -12.72 37.61 25.66
CA VAL A 543 -12.05 36.31 25.85
C VAL A 543 -11.40 36.20 27.25
N SER A 544 -10.72 37.25 27.71
CA SER A 544 -10.00 37.24 28.99
C SER A 544 -10.94 37.20 30.20
N GLY A 545 -12.06 37.92 30.15
CA GLY A 545 -13.09 37.89 31.20
C GLY A 545 -13.84 36.56 31.22
N TYR A 546 -14.18 36.02 30.03
CA TYR A 546 -14.83 34.72 29.90
C TYR A 546 -13.97 33.57 30.42
N ASN A 547 -12.69 33.52 30.05
CA ASN A 547 -11.79 32.45 30.47
C ASN A 547 -11.56 32.45 31.99
N ASN A 548 -11.47 33.63 32.63
CA ASN A 548 -11.36 33.71 34.09
C ASN A 548 -12.67 33.32 34.78
N ALA A 549 -13.82 33.78 34.29
CA ALA A 549 -15.11 33.36 34.79
C ALA A 549 -15.33 31.84 34.65
N LEU A 550 -14.90 31.23 33.54
CA LEU A 550 -14.93 29.78 33.34
C LEU A 550 -13.99 29.04 34.30
N LYS A 551 -12.77 29.55 34.47
CA LYS A 551 -11.76 28.95 35.36
C LYS A 551 -12.20 28.93 36.82
N ASN A 552 -12.89 29.97 37.27
CA ASN A 552 -13.34 30.14 38.65
C ASN A 552 -14.80 29.68 38.88
N GLY A 553 -15.49 29.15 37.86
CA GLY A 553 -16.86 28.64 37.99
C GLY A 553 -17.97 29.70 38.00
N TRP A 554 -17.64 30.98 37.85
CA TRP A 554 -18.59 32.11 37.96
C TRP A 554 -19.63 32.20 36.84
N LEU A 555 -19.44 31.47 35.73
CA LEU A 555 -20.40 31.49 34.62
C LEU A 555 -21.78 30.94 35.00
N ASP A 556 -21.87 30.15 36.07
CA ASP A 556 -23.13 29.61 36.58
C ASP A 556 -23.89 30.64 37.42
N ASP A 557 -23.22 31.67 37.95
CA ASP A 557 -23.82 32.80 38.67
C ASP A 557 -24.45 33.83 37.70
N TYR A 558 -24.13 33.75 36.41
CA TYR A 558 -24.61 34.68 35.39
C TYR A 558 -25.98 34.25 34.86
N ILE A 559 -26.99 34.40 35.72
CA ILE A 559 -28.36 33.89 35.53
C ILE A 559 -29.01 34.27 34.19
N TRP A 560 -28.68 35.43 33.62
CA TRP A 560 -29.24 35.90 32.34
C TRP A 560 -28.68 35.20 31.10
N PHE A 561 -27.61 34.40 31.24
CA PHE A 561 -27.12 33.54 30.16
C PHE A 561 -27.97 32.27 29.95
N SER A 562 -29.02 32.06 30.75
CA SER A 562 -29.77 30.80 30.84
C SER A 562 -31.04 30.68 29.96
N GLU A 563 -31.16 31.43 28.87
CA GLU A 563 -32.17 31.13 27.83
C GLU A 563 -31.69 29.97 26.93
N LYS A 564 -32.16 28.75 27.27
CA LYS A 564 -31.65 27.44 26.81
C LYS A 564 -31.80 27.14 25.31
N GLN A 565 -30.81 26.38 24.79
CA GLN A 565 -31.09 25.20 23.95
C GLN A 565 -30.54 23.93 24.62
N LYS A 566 -31.39 22.90 24.69
CA LYS A 566 -31.25 21.64 25.45
C LYS A 566 -29.95 20.88 25.13
N TYR A 567 -29.10 20.66 26.14
CA TYR A 567 -27.96 19.73 26.06
C TYR A 567 -28.28 18.29 26.51
N ASN A 568 -29.51 17.98 26.94
CA ASN A 568 -29.90 16.67 27.47
C ASN A 568 -31.24 16.13 26.91
N TYR A 569 -31.54 16.36 25.63
CA TYR A 569 -32.74 15.77 25.01
C TYR A 569 -32.67 14.24 24.88
N TRP A 570 -31.45 13.68 24.77
CA TRP A 570 -31.23 12.24 24.57
C TRP A 570 -30.80 11.56 25.88
N ASN A 571 -31.69 10.73 26.42
CA ASN A 571 -31.53 9.88 27.59
C ASN A 571 -32.08 8.47 27.25
N ARG A 572 -32.05 7.51 28.19
CA ARG A 572 -32.45 6.11 27.91
C ARG A 572 -33.88 6.01 27.36
N GLU A 573 -34.83 6.71 27.98
CA GLU A 573 -36.25 6.70 27.62
C GLU A 573 -36.52 7.36 26.26
N THR A 574 -35.98 8.55 26.03
CA THR A 574 -36.14 9.26 24.76
C THR A 574 -35.45 8.55 23.60
N CYS A 575 -34.31 7.88 23.84
CA CYS A 575 -33.68 7.00 22.84
C CYS A 575 -34.50 5.74 22.57
N TYR A 576 -35.21 5.20 23.56
CA TYR A 576 -36.09 4.04 23.40
C TYR A 576 -37.36 4.40 22.60
N GLU A 577 -38.03 5.50 22.95
CA GLU A 577 -39.21 6.00 22.23
C GLU A 577 -38.88 6.38 20.79
N GLU A 578 -37.72 6.98 20.54
CA GLU A 578 -37.28 7.26 19.18
C GLU A 578 -36.96 5.97 18.41
N ALA A 579 -36.38 4.96 19.06
CA ALA A 579 -36.07 3.68 18.43
C ALA A 579 -37.30 2.90 18.00
N LYS A 580 -38.45 3.03 18.69
CA LYS A 580 -39.73 2.40 18.32
C LYS A 580 -40.25 2.82 16.95
N LYS A 581 -39.85 3.99 16.45
CA LYS A 581 -40.25 4.51 15.13
C LYS A 581 -39.62 3.73 13.97
N TYR A 582 -38.66 2.85 14.24
CA TYR A 582 -37.88 2.14 13.22
C TYR A 582 -38.02 0.62 13.36
N LYS A 583 -37.94 -0.09 12.23
CA LYS A 583 -38.13 -1.55 12.21
C LYS A 583 -36.86 -2.33 12.54
N ASN A 584 -35.69 -1.74 12.29
CA ASN A 584 -34.39 -2.39 12.48
C ASN A 584 -33.28 -1.40 12.85
N ARG A 585 -32.16 -1.92 13.37
CA ARG A 585 -30.98 -1.14 13.80
C ARG A 585 -30.44 -0.22 12.69
N SER A 586 -30.46 -0.68 11.44
CA SER A 586 -29.93 0.08 10.30
C SER A 586 -30.77 1.31 9.96
N GLU A 587 -32.10 1.22 10.02
CA GLU A 587 -33.00 2.37 9.87
C GLU A 587 -32.81 3.37 11.00
N PHE A 588 -32.76 2.90 12.25
CA PHE A 588 -32.54 3.76 13.41
C PHE A 588 -31.22 4.54 13.30
N LYS A 589 -30.14 3.87 12.86
CA LYS A 589 -28.84 4.52 12.62
C LYS A 589 -28.91 5.61 11.56
N ARG A 590 -29.63 5.36 10.46
CA ARG A 590 -29.70 6.28 9.31
C ARG A 590 -30.49 7.55 9.64
N HIS A 591 -31.61 7.39 10.35
CA HIS A 591 -32.55 8.48 10.60
C HIS A 591 -32.28 9.23 11.90
N CYS A 592 -31.70 8.57 12.92
CA CYS A 592 -31.37 9.21 14.19
C CYS A 592 -29.99 8.80 14.71
N VAL A 593 -28.94 9.31 14.06
CA VAL A 593 -27.52 8.98 14.35
C VAL A 593 -27.16 9.23 15.83
N ARG A 594 -27.67 10.31 16.42
CA ARG A 594 -27.31 10.73 17.79
C ARG A 594 -27.89 9.79 18.85
N ALA A 595 -29.18 9.46 18.75
CA ALA A 595 -29.84 8.52 19.65
C ALA A 595 -29.27 7.10 19.49
N HIS A 596 -29.03 6.66 18.24
CA HIS A 596 -28.42 5.37 17.97
C HIS A 596 -27.01 5.25 18.56
N SER A 597 -26.15 6.27 18.37
CA SER A 597 -24.79 6.27 18.92
C SER A 597 -24.77 6.22 20.45
N LEU A 598 -25.67 6.95 21.09
CA LEU A 598 -25.81 6.97 22.54
C LEU A 598 -26.33 5.64 23.09
N ALA A 599 -27.36 5.07 22.47
CA ALA A 599 -27.92 3.76 22.83
C ALA A 599 -26.88 2.63 22.64
N LEU A 600 -26.06 2.69 21.59
CA LEU A 600 -24.98 1.74 21.38
C LEU A 600 -23.86 1.88 22.43
N LYS A 601 -23.44 3.12 22.72
CA LYS A 601 -22.37 3.40 23.69
C LYS A 601 -22.72 2.94 25.11
N ASN A 602 -23.99 3.06 25.49
CA ASN A 602 -24.47 2.69 26.82
C ASN A 602 -25.10 1.28 26.89
N GLY A 603 -25.07 0.50 25.80
CA GLY A 603 -25.61 -0.87 25.75
C GLY A 603 -27.14 -0.98 25.69
N TRP A 604 -27.89 0.13 25.64
CA TRP A 604 -29.36 0.11 25.61
C TRP A 604 -29.94 -0.55 24.37
N ILE A 605 -29.18 -0.58 23.27
CA ILE A 605 -29.63 -1.13 21.99
C ILE A 605 -29.90 -2.64 22.02
N ASP A 606 -29.37 -3.35 23.02
CA ASP A 606 -29.59 -4.78 23.23
C ASP A 606 -30.93 -5.06 23.94
N ASP A 607 -31.48 -4.07 24.65
CA ASP A 607 -32.82 -4.14 25.24
C ASP A 607 -33.95 -3.93 24.20
N TYR A 608 -33.61 -3.53 22.97
CA TYR A 608 -34.59 -3.21 21.92
C TYR A 608 -35.02 -4.48 21.17
N THR A 609 -35.84 -5.30 21.83
CA THR A 609 -36.21 -6.66 21.42
C THR A 609 -36.86 -6.78 20.03
N TRP A 610 -37.47 -5.72 19.51
CA TRP A 610 -38.11 -5.71 18.18
C TRP A 610 -37.14 -5.50 17.00
N PHE A 611 -35.88 -5.12 17.28
CA PHE A 611 -34.85 -5.09 16.26
C PHE A 611 -34.40 -6.50 15.92
N LYS A 612 -35.08 -7.11 14.94
CA LYS A 612 -34.68 -8.41 14.40
C LYS A 612 -33.24 -8.33 13.86
N PRO A 613 -32.34 -9.26 14.23
CA PRO A 613 -31.06 -9.39 13.55
C PRO A 613 -31.32 -9.61 12.07
N LEU A 614 -30.62 -8.88 11.20
CA LEU A 614 -30.57 -9.23 9.79
C LEU A 614 -29.76 -10.53 9.67
N THR A 615 -30.42 -11.67 9.86
CA THR A 615 -29.85 -12.98 9.61
C THR A 615 -29.65 -13.17 8.11
N ASN A 616 -28.39 -13.36 7.71
CA ASN A 616 -27.94 -13.91 6.44
C ASN A 616 -28.50 -13.30 5.14
N PHE A 617 -28.04 -12.09 4.79
CA PHE A 617 -28.23 -11.53 3.43
C PHE A 617 -27.49 -12.34 2.33
N TRP A 618 -26.50 -13.14 2.71
CA TRP A 618 -25.57 -13.82 1.80
C TRP A 618 -25.77 -15.34 1.85
N THR A 619 -26.63 -15.88 0.98
CA THR A 619 -26.74 -17.32 0.68
C THR A 619 -25.67 -17.72 -0.34
N TYR A 620 -25.48 -19.02 -0.59
CA TYR A 620 -24.55 -19.47 -1.62
C TYR A 620 -24.93 -18.88 -2.98
N GLU A 621 -26.20 -18.90 -3.33
CA GLU A 621 -26.76 -18.43 -4.60
C GLU A 621 -26.61 -16.91 -4.73
N SER A 622 -26.94 -16.14 -3.68
CA SER A 622 -26.82 -14.67 -3.73
C SER A 622 -25.36 -14.22 -3.73
N CYS A 623 -24.47 -14.90 -2.99
CA CYS A 623 -23.03 -14.69 -3.08
C CYS A 623 -22.46 -15.06 -4.44
N LYS A 624 -22.91 -16.16 -5.04
CA LYS A 624 -22.44 -16.61 -6.36
C LYS A 624 -22.86 -15.63 -7.46
N ALA A 625 -24.12 -15.21 -7.45
CA ALA A 625 -24.61 -14.19 -8.38
C ALA A 625 -23.83 -12.87 -8.25
N GLU A 626 -23.50 -12.44 -7.03
CA GLU A 626 -22.68 -11.26 -6.81
C GLU A 626 -21.22 -11.47 -7.25
N ALA A 627 -20.64 -12.64 -6.98
CA ALA A 627 -19.27 -12.98 -7.38
C ALA A 627 -19.11 -13.02 -8.91
N CYS A 628 -20.11 -13.52 -9.65
CA CYS A 628 -20.11 -13.59 -11.12
C CYS A 628 -20.00 -12.21 -11.80
N LYS A 629 -20.30 -11.11 -11.11
CA LYS A 629 -20.09 -9.74 -11.64
C LYS A 629 -18.61 -9.38 -11.78
N TYR A 630 -17.72 -10.12 -11.14
CA TYR A 630 -16.29 -9.84 -11.09
C TYR A 630 -15.49 -10.95 -11.78
N LYS A 631 -14.51 -10.59 -12.61
CA LYS A 631 -13.63 -11.57 -13.30
C LYS A 631 -12.52 -12.16 -12.42
N LYS A 632 -12.19 -11.50 -11.30
CA LYS A 632 -11.07 -11.90 -10.41
C LYS A 632 -11.52 -11.88 -8.95
N ARG A 633 -11.01 -12.84 -8.18
CA ARG A 633 -11.21 -12.92 -6.72
C ARG A 633 -10.79 -11.66 -5.97
N SER A 634 -9.74 -10.98 -6.43
CA SER A 634 -9.30 -9.69 -5.88
C SER A 634 -10.34 -8.59 -6.08
N TYR A 635 -10.99 -8.56 -7.24
CA TYR A 635 -12.04 -7.57 -7.53
C TYR A 635 -13.34 -7.87 -6.80
N PHE A 636 -13.69 -9.14 -6.61
CA PHE A 636 -14.82 -9.52 -5.75
C PHE A 636 -14.61 -9.08 -4.29
N LYS A 637 -13.40 -9.23 -3.75
CA LYS A 637 -13.04 -8.77 -2.40
C LYS A 637 -13.26 -7.27 -2.22
N GLU A 638 -12.90 -6.48 -3.22
CA GLU A 638 -12.98 -5.02 -3.18
C GLU A 638 -14.39 -4.51 -3.50
N GLY A 639 -15.09 -5.13 -4.45
CA GLY A 639 -16.42 -4.70 -4.92
C GLY A 639 -17.58 -5.12 -4.02
N SER A 640 -17.49 -6.27 -3.34
CA SER A 640 -18.51 -6.74 -2.41
C SER A 640 -17.86 -7.40 -1.20
N CYS A 641 -17.29 -6.58 -0.33
CA CYS A 641 -16.51 -7.04 0.83
C CYS A 641 -17.30 -7.93 1.79
N GLY A 642 -18.61 -7.69 1.92
CA GLY A 642 -19.52 -8.52 2.73
C GLY A 642 -19.73 -9.91 2.14
N ALA A 643 -20.06 -9.99 0.85
CA ALA A 643 -20.22 -11.26 0.14
C ALA A 643 -18.91 -12.05 0.09
N TYR A 644 -17.78 -11.36 -0.16
CA TYR A 644 -16.45 -11.98 -0.16
C TYR A 644 -16.08 -12.55 1.21
N SER A 645 -16.34 -11.81 2.29
CA SER A 645 -16.04 -12.28 3.65
C SER A 645 -16.88 -13.52 3.98
N LYS A 646 -18.15 -13.56 3.57
CA LYS A 646 -19.02 -14.73 3.75
C LYS A 646 -18.58 -15.92 2.90
N ALA A 647 -18.26 -15.70 1.62
CA ALA A 647 -17.72 -16.71 0.72
C ALA A 647 -16.37 -17.26 1.22
N ARG A 648 -15.53 -16.43 1.85
CA ARG A 648 -14.28 -16.86 2.48
C ARG A 648 -14.52 -17.73 3.71
N GLU A 649 -15.40 -17.29 4.60
CA GLU A 649 -15.79 -18.00 5.81
C GLU A 649 -16.35 -19.40 5.48
N LYS A 650 -17.16 -19.49 4.42
CA LYS A 650 -17.84 -20.72 4.00
C LYS A 650 -17.08 -21.55 2.96
N GLY A 651 -15.89 -21.11 2.53
CA GLY A 651 -15.04 -21.84 1.58
C GLY A 651 -15.46 -21.77 0.11
N TRP A 652 -16.46 -20.98 -0.27
CA TRP A 652 -17.03 -20.91 -1.62
C TRP A 652 -16.16 -20.20 -2.66
N LEU A 653 -15.05 -19.57 -2.25
CA LEU A 653 -14.25 -18.72 -3.14
C LEU A 653 -13.57 -19.47 -4.28
N ASP A 654 -13.23 -20.74 -4.08
CA ASP A 654 -12.58 -21.57 -5.10
C ASP A 654 -13.62 -22.11 -6.10
N ASP A 655 -14.89 -22.28 -5.68
CA ASP A 655 -16.03 -22.59 -6.56
C ASP A 655 -16.40 -21.39 -7.44
N PHE A 656 -16.33 -20.17 -6.89
CA PHE A 656 -16.67 -18.94 -7.64
C PHE A 656 -15.54 -18.51 -8.60
N PHE A 657 -14.29 -18.86 -8.28
CA PHE A 657 -13.11 -18.48 -9.06
C PHE A 657 -12.17 -19.69 -9.23
N PRO A 658 -12.52 -20.67 -10.08
CA PRO A 658 -11.67 -21.83 -10.32
C PRO A 658 -10.33 -21.40 -10.90
N LYS A 659 -9.24 -21.98 -10.39
CA LYS A 659 -7.90 -21.78 -10.95
C LYS A 659 -7.86 -22.52 -12.28
N ASN A 660 -7.69 -21.80 -13.40
CA ASN A 660 -7.40 -22.43 -14.69
C ASN A 660 -6.22 -23.40 -14.52
N LYS A 661 -6.47 -24.69 -14.82
CA LYS A 661 -5.48 -25.76 -14.80
C LYS A 661 -4.61 -25.72 -16.04
#